data_AF-A0A7S0VFI1-F1
#
_entry.id   AF-A0A7S0VFI1-F1
#
_cell.length_a   1.000
_cell.length_b   1.000
_cell.length_c   1.000
_cell.angle_alpha   90.00
_cell.angle_beta   90.00
_cell.angle_gamma   90.00
#
_symmetry.space_group_name_H-M   'P 1'
#
loop_
_entity.id
_entity.type
_entity.pdbx_description
1 polymer ?
#
loop_
_entity_poly.entity_id
_entity_poly.type
_entity_poly.pdbx_seq_one_letter_code
_entity_poly.pdbx_strand_id
1 'polypeptide(L)'
;GQGAGGRGSEGQRTSDQVQIYLRGDAAGGAPGRGGGDASQAVLMAELQSVRHLLNDASEAMAENAKAMQQLEGEHETALDELRMARQSWQAADMSLKVQSESVERLNSQVVQLTEELRVSRDAQNEWRTKAEDLRLKLERGGGAGGNGSDLTQEVNRLEAKLSEAQRLRLLDAERLAKQQADLERLEDLEKSAAEGERALRAERGQSDEWRGKAEAYAAELLAWRSKSETWEASKAQSVRGLQQERDRLQSEWQMMRQSLQSAEASLAVQTAAVQRLEDQVVRLEDDLLQRERATEGWEEREQQWKTEVLTLRTRMESDAANKDRQIEALRDERDRSNKELSAARNALSSAEASLAVQTATVQRLEKQASVLMVEVRQARRSEEEWRARGEEARVEVKALQIQLNQTLDKAKELSDTLQETRERFEGRLSDLNKSHVSAEARAKVHMEENKRIAEELALLKQELKKANEFRLQAEQLKSELQLLQAQVKGAGGASGGDALSEVQGERDRLLRDINTLRPKCEKAEAGLAGAAASIQQLEAQLQQHKFMLGEAEGKADRFRGENEGLKAEVTGLRMQLEDATARSEHAIATLREERDLLHGELERLRAALQSASANMSEGMQAVAKLSNIDARTVSSQVRVYGESQGQQNQLHFQMDAVRKQISSLRTTSGAYGAQGGG
;
A
#
# COMPACT_ATOMS: atom_id res chain seq x y z
N GLY A 1 10.34 -21.55 19.72
CA GLY A 1 11.36 -20.60 20.21
C GLY A 1 10.74 -19.23 20.26
N GLN A 2 11.01 -18.47 21.33
CA GLN A 2 10.91 -17.01 21.54
C GLN A 2 9.95 -16.25 20.60
N GLY A 3 8.90 -15.54 21.00
CA GLY A 3 8.58 -14.85 22.26
C GLY A 3 8.02 -13.47 21.86
N ALA A 4 6.82 -13.11 22.33
CA ALA A 4 6.29 -11.75 22.20
C ALA A 4 5.50 -11.42 23.47
N GLY A 5 6.07 -10.51 24.25
CA GLY A 5 5.56 -10.08 25.55
C GLY A 5 4.39 -9.11 25.42
N GLY A 6 3.32 -9.40 26.13
CA GLY A 6 2.18 -8.51 26.31
C GLY A 6 2.57 -7.27 27.11
N ARG A 7 2.13 -6.11 26.62
CA ARG A 7 2.14 -4.85 27.35
C ARG A 7 1.00 -4.86 28.37
N GLY A 8 1.34 -5.12 29.63
CA GLY A 8 0.46 -4.84 30.76
C GLY A 8 0.54 -3.35 31.08
N SER A 9 -0.58 -2.63 30.94
CA SER A 9 -0.78 -1.30 31.51
C SER A 9 -0.99 -1.44 33.01
N GLU A 10 0.09 -1.43 33.79
CA GLU A 10 0.00 -1.26 35.24
C GLU A 10 -0.38 0.20 35.54
N GLY A 11 -1.66 0.41 35.84
CA GLY A 11 -2.17 1.66 36.39
C GLY A 11 -1.49 1.97 37.71
N GLN A 12 -0.49 2.85 37.63
CA GLN A 12 0.26 3.37 38.76
C GLN A 12 -0.66 4.31 39.55
N ARG A 13 -1.38 3.77 40.54
CA ARG A 13 -2.12 4.58 41.51
C ARG A 13 -1.11 5.40 42.32
N THR A 14 -0.96 6.67 41.96
CA THR A 14 -0.31 7.69 42.78
C THR A 14 -1.11 7.86 44.07
N SER A 15 -0.54 7.45 45.19
CA SER A 15 -1.07 7.76 46.52
C SER A 15 -0.79 9.24 46.81
N ASP A 16 -1.75 10.11 46.50
CA ASP A 16 -1.67 11.51 46.88
C ASP A 16 -1.89 11.63 48.39
N GLN A 17 -0.80 11.92 49.09
CA GLN A 17 -0.81 12.35 50.48
C GLN A 17 -1.42 13.75 50.55
N VAL A 18 -2.71 13.81 50.87
CA VAL A 18 -3.39 15.05 51.22
C VAL A 18 -2.85 15.54 52.56
N GLN A 19 -1.97 16.54 52.55
CA GLN A 19 -1.56 17.28 53.74
C GLN A 19 -2.74 18.14 54.23
N ILE A 20 -3.39 17.71 55.31
CA ILE A 20 -4.39 18.51 56.03
C ILE A 20 -3.66 19.59 56.83
N TYR A 21 -3.69 20.84 56.34
CA TYR A 21 -3.29 22.02 57.11
C TYR A 21 -4.44 22.41 58.06
N LEU A 22 -4.31 22.08 59.34
CA LEU A 22 -5.09 22.70 60.41
C LEU A 22 -4.43 24.04 60.78
N ARG A 23 -4.98 25.15 60.28
CA ARG A 23 -4.65 26.51 60.74
C ARG A 23 -5.92 27.14 61.31
N GLY A 24 -5.88 27.46 62.60
CA GLY A 24 -6.95 28.18 63.28
C GLY A 24 -6.49 28.66 64.66
N ASP A 25 -5.80 29.80 64.69
CA ASP A 25 -5.79 30.67 65.86
C ASP A 25 -6.98 31.62 65.76
N ALA A 26 -7.89 31.57 66.73
CA ALA A 26 -8.71 32.70 67.15
C ALA A 26 -8.98 32.56 68.65
N ALA A 27 -8.50 33.53 69.41
CA ALA A 27 -8.73 33.67 70.83
C ALA A 27 -10.21 33.95 71.14
N GLY A 28 -10.75 33.31 72.18
CA GLY A 28 -11.94 33.78 72.88
C GLY A 28 -12.92 32.72 73.37
N GLY A 29 -12.75 32.27 74.62
CA GLY A 29 -13.87 31.96 75.52
C GLY A 29 -14.55 30.58 75.45
N ALA A 30 -14.65 29.96 76.64
CA ALA A 30 -15.54 28.87 77.06
C ALA A 30 -15.15 27.40 76.72
N PRO A 31 -15.26 26.47 77.70
CA PRO A 31 -14.96 25.06 77.49
C PRO A 31 -16.22 24.29 77.06
N GLY A 32 -16.20 23.66 75.89
CA GLY A 32 -17.27 22.73 75.49
C GLY A 32 -17.18 22.21 74.06
N ARG A 33 -16.95 20.89 73.92
CA ARG A 33 -17.15 20.04 72.72
C ARG A 33 -16.38 20.43 71.44
N GLY A 34 -15.10 20.05 71.37
CA GLY A 34 -14.29 20.08 70.13
C GLY A 34 -14.06 18.68 69.54
N GLY A 35 -15.05 18.13 68.83
CA GLY A 35 -14.94 16.81 68.17
C GLY A 35 -15.55 16.71 66.76
N GLY A 36 -16.11 17.80 66.21
CA GLY A 36 -16.82 17.80 64.92
C GLY A 36 -15.98 18.24 63.71
N ASP A 37 -15.00 19.13 63.90
CA ASP A 37 -14.38 19.84 62.77
C ASP A 37 -13.35 19.02 62.01
N ALA A 38 -12.61 18.13 62.69
CA ALA A 38 -11.65 17.23 62.04
C ALA A 38 -12.36 16.15 61.19
N SER A 39 -13.49 15.62 61.68
CA SER A 39 -14.31 14.67 60.93
C SER A 39 -14.95 15.30 59.70
N GLN A 40 -15.33 16.58 59.77
CA GLN A 40 -15.93 17.29 58.64
C GLN A 40 -14.91 17.59 57.54
N ALA A 41 -13.66 17.93 57.89
CA ALA A 41 -12.59 18.17 56.92
C ALA A 41 -12.18 16.89 56.17
N VAL A 42 -12.08 15.75 56.87
CA VAL A 42 -11.80 14.44 56.25
C VAL A 42 -12.93 14.04 55.30
N LEU A 43 -14.20 14.22 55.71
CA LEU A 43 -15.35 13.91 54.88
C LEU A 43 -15.38 14.76 53.59
N MET A 44 -14.99 16.04 53.66
CA MET A 44 -14.91 16.92 52.49
C MET A 44 -13.77 16.53 51.53
N ALA A 45 -12.62 16.11 52.06
CA ALA A 45 -11.50 15.62 51.24
C ALA A 45 -11.83 14.28 50.56
N GLU A 46 -12.53 13.38 51.27
CA GLU A 46 -13.03 12.13 50.68
C GLU A 46 -14.08 12.40 49.60
N LEU A 47 -15.01 13.33 49.83
CA LEU A 47 -15.99 13.74 48.83
C LEU A 47 -15.35 14.38 47.59
N GLN A 48 -14.28 15.16 47.75
CA GLN A 48 -13.53 15.74 46.63
C GLN A 48 -12.78 14.67 45.83
N SER A 49 -12.13 13.72 46.48
CA SER A 49 -11.48 12.58 45.81
C SER A 49 -12.49 11.71 45.07
N VAL A 50 -13.64 11.43 45.67
CA VAL A 50 -14.73 10.70 45.00
C VAL A 50 -15.26 11.48 43.80
N ARG A 51 -15.36 12.81 43.90
CA ARG A 51 -15.79 13.66 42.78
C ARG A 51 -14.78 13.67 41.62
N HIS A 52 -13.48 13.69 41.91
CA HIS A 52 -12.44 13.58 40.89
C HIS A 52 -12.46 12.21 40.21
N LEU A 53 -12.56 11.11 40.97
CA LEU A 53 -12.67 9.77 40.41
C LEU A 53 -13.95 9.60 39.55
N LEU A 54 -15.06 10.21 39.95
CA LEU A 54 -16.29 10.21 39.15
C LEU A 54 -16.15 11.04 37.86
N ASN A 55 -15.43 12.16 37.89
CA ASN A 55 -15.13 12.94 36.70
C ASN A 55 -14.22 12.16 35.74
N ASP A 56 -13.12 11.58 36.22
CA ASP A 56 -12.20 10.79 35.41
C ASP A 56 -12.90 9.56 34.81
N ALA A 57 -13.75 8.90 35.59
CA ALA A 57 -14.58 7.79 35.09
C ALA A 57 -15.61 8.27 34.05
N SER A 58 -16.19 9.46 34.23
CA SER A 58 -17.10 10.06 33.25
C SER A 58 -16.40 10.44 31.96
N GLU A 59 -15.17 10.96 32.03
CA GLU A 59 -14.35 11.29 30.86
C GLU A 59 -13.93 10.03 30.11
N ALA A 60 -13.46 9.00 30.81
CA ALA A 60 -13.12 7.70 30.21
C ALA A 60 -14.35 7.03 29.57
N MET A 61 -15.54 7.12 30.19
CA MET A 61 -16.78 6.63 29.58
C MET A 61 -17.18 7.45 28.35
N ALA A 62 -16.97 8.76 28.34
CA ALA A 62 -17.25 9.61 27.19
C ALA A 62 -16.28 9.34 26.02
N GLU A 63 -15.01 9.09 26.28
CA GLU A 63 -14.03 8.68 25.28
C GLU A 63 -14.36 7.30 24.71
N ASN A 64 -14.73 6.34 25.56
CA ASN A 64 -15.14 5.02 25.12
C ASN A 64 -16.43 5.05 24.30
N ALA A 65 -17.40 5.89 24.68
CA ALA A 65 -18.62 6.10 23.88
C ALA A 65 -18.32 6.71 22.51
N LYS A 66 -17.38 7.66 22.42
CA LYS A 66 -16.94 8.22 21.13
C LYS A 66 -16.22 7.18 20.27
N ALA A 67 -15.34 6.37 20.85
CA ALA A 67 -14.65 5.30 20.14
C ALA A 67 -15.65 4.24 19.64
N MET A 68 -16.65 3.89 20.44
CA MET A 68 -17.71 2.96 20.05
C MET A 68 -18.55 3.52 18.89
N GLN A 69 -18.90 4.81 18.94
CA GLN A 69 -19.65 5.47 17.87
C GLN A 69 -18.84 5.58 16.56
N GLN A 70 -17.52 5.76 16.65
CA GLN A 70 -16.62 5.73 15.49
C GLN A 70 -16.57 4.33 14.87
N LEU A 71 -16.41 3.29 15.67
CA LEU A 71 -16.41 1.90 15.21
C LEU A 71 -17.76 1.49 14.59
N GLU A 72 -18.88 1.95 15.14
CA GLU A 72 -20.21 1.74 14.54
C GLU A 72 -20.31 2.42 13.18
N GLY A 73 -19.81 3.66 13.03
CA GLY A 73 -19.76 4.36 11.75
C GLY A 73 -18.87 3.65 10.72
N GLU A 74 -17.69 3.18 11.13
CA GLU A 74 -16.78 2.40 10.27
C GLU A 74 -17.42 1.08 9.83
N HIS A 75 -18.15 0.41 10.73
CA HIS A 75 -18.88 -0.82 10.42
C HIS A 75 -20.02 -0.58 9.42
N GLU A 76 -20.78 0.50 9.57
CA GLU A 76 -21.83 0.88 8.61
C GLU A 76 -21.23 1.17 7.24
N THR A 77 -20.12 1.92 7.16
CA THR A 77 -19.45 2.18 5.88
C THR A 77 -18.94 0.91 5.22
N ALA A 78 -18.35 -0.02 5.98
CA ALA A 78 -17.90 -1.31 5.45
C ALA A 78 -19.07 -2.18 4.94
N LEU A 79 -20.22 -2.13 5.61
CA LEU A 79 -21.43 -2.82 5.15
C LEU A 79 -21.98 -2.22 3.84
N ASP A 80 -21.92 -0.90 3.69
CA ASP A 80 -22.34 -0.23 2.45
C ASP A 80 -21.38 -0.51 1.29
N GLU A 81 -20.07 -0.50 1.51
CA GLU A 81 -19.08 -0.93 0.53
C GLU A 81 -19.31 -2.38 0.08
N LEU A 82 -19.62 -3.28 1.03
CA LEU A 82 -19.90 -4.68 0.73
C LEU A 82 -21.21 -4.86 -0.06
N ARG A 83 -22.23 -4.04 0.20
CA ARG A 83 -23.46 -4.00 -0.61
C ARG A 83 -23.17 -3.52 -2.03
N MET A 84 -22.39 -2.47 -2.19
CA MET A 84 -22.01 -1.93 -3.51
C MET A 84 -21.18 -2.93 -4.31
N ALA A 85 -20.21 -3.60 -3.67
CA ALA A 85 -19.42 -4.67 -4.28
C ALA A 85 -20.27 -5.88 -4.69
N ARG A 86 -21.31 -6.22 -3.91
CA ARG A 86 -22.23 -7.30 -4.26
C ARG A 86 -23.10 -6.93 -5.47
N GLN A 87 -23.56 -5.69 -5.55
CA GLN A 87 -24.33 -5.21 -6.70
C GLN A 87 -23.47 -5.16 -7.98
N SER A 88 -22.22 -4.71 -7.88
CA SER A 88 -21.30 -4.70 -9.02
C SER A 88 -20.97 -6.12 -9.50
N TRP A 89 -20.78 -7.07 -8.58
CA TRP A 89 -20.57 -8.48 -8.91
C TRP A 89 -21.78 -9.10 -9.62
N GLN A 90 -22.99 -8.82 -9.14
CA GLN A 90 -24.22 -9.28 -9.81
C GLN A 90 -24.38 -8.69 -11.21
N ALA A 91 -24.02 -7.41 -11.40
CA ALA A 91 -24.01 -6.79 -12.72
C ALA A 91 -22.97 -7.43 -13.65
N ALA A 92 -21.77 -7.73 -13.13
CA ALA A 92 -20.72 -8.41 -13.88
C ALA A 92 -21.12 -9.85 -14.28
N ASP A 93 -21.72 -10.62 -13.37
CA ASP A 93 -22.22 -11.98 -13.64
C ASP A 93 -23.31 -11.99 -14.72
N MET A 94 -24.25 -11.03 -14.67
CA MET A 94 -25.25 -10.86 -15.72
C MET A 94 -24.64 -10.47 -17.07
N SER A 95 -23.63 -9.59 -17.08
CA SER A 95 -22.89 -9.24 -18.30
C SER A 95 -22.17 -10.45 -18.89
N LEU A 96 -21.55 -11.27 -18.06
CA LEU A 96 -20.81 -12.46 -18.46
C LEU A 96 -21.75 -13.52 -19.07
N LYS A 97 -22.94 -13.71 -18.50
CA LYS A 97 -24.01 -14.55 -19.09
C LYS A 97 -24.48 -14.06 -20.45
N VAL A 98 -24.71 -12.75 -20.60
CA VAL A 98 -25.10 -12.17 -21.91
C VAL A 98 -23.98 -12.38 -22.94
N GLN A 99 -22.72 -12.25 -22.52
CA GLN A 99 -21.57 -12.51 -23.38
C GLN A 99 -21.47 -13.99 -23.74
N SER A 100 -21.64 -14.93 -22.81
CA SER A 100 -21.58 -16.37 -23.11
C SER A 100 -22.68 -16.80 -24.08
N GLU A 101 -23.92 -16.30 -23.89
CA GLU A 101 -25.02 -16.54 -24.84
C GLU A 101 -24.72 -15.94 -26.23
N SER A 102 -24.02 -14.80 -26.29
CA SER A 102 -23.55 -14.20 -27.55
C SER A 102 -22.49 -15.09 -28.23
N VAL A 103 -21.54 -15.64 -27.47
CA VAL A 103 -20.51 -16.55 -28.00
C VAL A 103 -21.16 -17.82 -28.54
N GLU A 104 -22.10 -18.42 -27.83
CA GLU A 104 -22.81 -19.60 -28.30
C GLU A 104 -23.57 -19.34 -29.61
N ARG A 105 -24.23 -18.18 -29.73
CA ARG A 105 -24.88 -17.77 -30.98
C ARG A 105 -23.88 -17.57 -32.11
N LEU A 106 -22.76 -16.90 -31.86
CA LEU A 106 -21.71 -16.70 -32.87
C LEU A 106 -21.09 -18.03 -33.31
N ASN A 107 -20.81 -18.94 -32.38
CA ASN A 107 -20.34 -20.29 -32.69
C ASN A 107 -21.33 -21.07 -33.56
N SER A 108 -22.64 -20.98 -33.26
CA SER A 108 -23.66 -21.61 -34.10
C SER A 108 -23.69 -21.04 -35.53
N GLN A 109 -23.45 -19.72 -35.68
CA GLN A 109 -23.36 -19.07 -36.99
C GLN A 109 -22.09 -19.47 -37.75
N VAL A 110 -20.95 -19.58 -37.07
CA VAL A 110 -19.68 -20.05 -37.69
C VAL A 110 -19.86 -21.48 -38.21
N VAL A 111 -20.50 -22.37 -37.44
CA VAL A 111 -20.79 -23.74 -37.87
C VAL A 111 -21.68 -23.76 -39.11
N GLN A 112 -22.73 -22.93 -39.16
CA GLN A 112 -23.61 -22.81 -40.33
C GLN A 112 -22.85 -22.29 -41.56
N LEU A 113 -22.10 -21.21 -41.42
CA LEU A 113 -21.32 -20.62 -42.52
C LEU A 113 -20.23 -21.59 -43.04
N THR A 114 -19.64 -22.39 -42.16
CA THR A 114 -18.63 -23.40 -42.53
C THR A 114 -19.27 -24.50 -43.38
N GLU A 115 -20.48 -24.95 -43.05
CA GLU A 115 -21.20 -25.93 -43.85
C GLU A 115 -21.68 -25.33 -45.19
N GLU A 116 -22.14 -24.08 -45.20
CA GLU A 116 -22.49 -23.37 -46.44
C GLU A 116 -21.28 -23.23 -47.38
N LEU A 117 -20.09 -22.92 -46.85
CA LEU A 117 -18.84 -22.87 -47.61
C LEU A 117 -18.42 -24.24 -48.14
N ARG A 118 -18.66 -25.31 -47.36
CA ARG A 118 -18.41 -26.69 -47.80
C ARG A 118 -19.31 -27.06 -48.98
N VAL A 119 -20.61 -26.82 -48.86
CA VAL A 119 -21.60 -27.04 -49.94
C VAL A 119 -21.27 -26.21 -51.19
N SER A 120 -20.91 -24.94 -51.01
CA SER A 120 -20.49 -24.05 -52.11
C SER A 120 -19.21 -24.54 -52.80
N ARG A 121 -18.23 -25.05 -52.05
CA ARG A 121 -17.02 -25.66 -52.60
C ARG A 121 -17.32 -26.92 -53.41
N ASP A 122 -18.20 -27.78 -52.93
CA ASP A 122 -18.60 -29.00 -53.63
C ASP A 122 -19.33 -28.67 -54.94
N ALA A 123 -20.25 -27.70 -54.93
CA ALA A 123 -20.91 -27.20 -56.14
C ALA A 123 -19.92 -26.60 -57.15
N GLN A 124 -18.91 -25.87 -56.67
CA GLN A 124 -17.90 -25.27 -57.54
C GLN A 124 -16.95 -26.32 -58.16
N ASN A 125 -16.65 -27.39 -57.43
CA ASN A 125 -15.91 -28.54 -57.95
C ASN A 125 -16.71 -29.28 -59.02
N GLU A 126 -18.02 -29.44 -58.83
CA GLU A 126 -18.91 -29.97 -59.87
C GLU A 126 -18.96 -29.08 -61.11
N TRP A 127 -18.97 -27.75 -60.94
CA TRP A 127 -18.97 -26.83 -62.09
C TRP A 127 -17.64 -26.87 -62.85
N ARG A 128 -16.51 -26.98 -62.14
CA ARG A 128 -15.19 -27.14 -62.76
C ARG A 128 -15.08 -28.44 -63.55
N THR A 129 -15.49 -29.56 -62.96
CA THR A 129 -15.50 -30.85 -63.65
C THR A 129 -16.44 -30.84 -64.86
N LYS A 130 -17.63 -30.23 -64.75
CA LYS A 130 -18.53 -30.02 -65.90
C LYS A 130 -17.92 -29.13 -66.98
N ALA A 131 -17.22 -28.05 -66.62
CA ALA A 131 -16.56 -27.16 -67.58
C ALA A 131 -15.37 -27.84 -68.28
N GLU A 132 -14.58 -28.64 -67.56
CA GLU A 132 -13.50 -29.45 -68.11
C GLU A 132 -14.03 -30.54 -69.05
N ASP A 133 -15.11 -31.23 -68.67
CA ASP A 133 -15.78 -32.21 -69.54
C ASP A 133 -16.33 -31.57 -70.82
N LEU A 134 -16.88 -30.35 -70.73
CA LEU A 134 -17.38 -29.62 -71.91
C LEU A 134 -16.24 -29.10 -72.79
N ARG A 135 -15.13 -28.65 -72.21
CA ARG A 135 -13.90 -28.31 -72.95
C ARG A 135 -13.32 -29.53 -73.67
N LEU A 136 -13.24 -30.69 -73.01
CA LEU A 136 -12.80 -31.94 -73.62
C LEU A 136 -13.72 -32.40 -74.75
N LYS A 137 -15.04 -32.18 -74.63
CA LYS A 137 -16.01 -32.44 -75.71
C LYS A 137 -15.85 -31.49 -76.89
N LEU A 138 -15.53 -30.22 -76.64
CA LEU A 138 -15.18 -29.23 -77.68
C LEU A 138 -13.87 -29.60 -78.40
N GLU A 139 -12.84 -30.03 -77.68
CA GLU A 139 -11.56 -30.47 -78.26
C GLU A 139 -11.69 -31.77 -79.06
N ARG A 140 -12.53 -32.70 -78.62
CA ARG A 140 -12.83 -33.96 -79.35
C ARG A 140 -13.81 -33.77 -80.52
N GLY A 141 -14.56 -32.67 -80.53
CA GLY A 141 -15.65 -32.39 -81.49
C GLY A 141 -15.26 -31.50 -82.67
N GLY A 142 -13.98 -31.35 -83.00
CA GLY A 142 -13.46 -30.47 -84.06
C GLY A 142 -13.90 -30.79 -85.51
N GLY A 143 -14.97 -31.56 -85.72
CA GLY A 143 -15.54 -31.89 -87.03
C GLY A 143 -16.97 -31.38 -87.18
N ALA A 144 -17.13 -30.27 -87.90
CA ALA A 144 -18.31 -29.86 -88.67
C ALA A 144 -19.71 -30.21 -88.10
N GLY A 145 -20.30 -29.31 -87.31
CA GLY A 145 -21.74 -29.30 -87.04
C GLY A 145 -22.16 -28.23 -86.02
N GLY A 146 -23.28 -27.55 -86.25
CA GLY A 146 -23.79 -26.33 -85.58
C GLY A 146 -23.81 -26.21 -84.03
N ASN A 147 -23.33 -27.19 -83.26
CA ASN A 147 -23.43 -27.21 -81.79
C ASN A 147 -22.28 -26.50 -81.05
N GLY A 148 -21.22 -26.05 -81.75
CA GLY A 148 -20.07 -25.39 -81.12
C GLY A 148 -20.38 -24.03 -80.48
N SER A 149 -21.36 -23.30 -81.01
CA SER A 149 -21.82 -22.00 -80.48
C SER A 149 -22.44 -22.15 -79.09
N ASP A 150 -23.34 -23.12 -78.92
CA ASP A 150 -24.06 -23.34 -77.66
C ASP A 150 -23.10 -23.84 -76.57
N LEU A 151 -22.17 -24.73 -76.91
CA LEU A 151 -21.11 -25.19 -76.00
C LEU A 151 -20.20 -24.03 -75.53
N THR A 152 -19.90 -23.08 -76.41
CA THR A 152 -19.06 -21.91 -76.07
C THR A 152 -19.83 -20.93 -75.16
N GLN A 153 -21.14 -20.73 -75.39
CA GLN A 153 -21.99 -19.95 -74.49
C GLN A 153 -22.13 -20.61 -73.11
N GLU A 154 -22.26 -21.93 -73.05
CA GLU A 154 -22.34 -22.69 -71.80
C GLU A 154 -21.03 -22.58 -70.99
N VAL A 155 -19.87 -22.66 -71.65
CA VAL A 155 -18.54 -22.45 -71.03
C VAL A 155 -18.40 -21.04 -70.47
N ASN A 156 -18.74 -20.01 -71.25
CA ASN A 156 -18.70 -18.62 -70.78
C ASN A 156 -19.65 -18.37 -69.59
N ARG A 157 -20.81 -19.03 -69.57
CA ARG A 157 -21.77 -18.95 -68.47
C ARG A 157 -21.25 -19.64 -67.21
N LEU A 158 -20.52 -20.74 -67.34
CA LEU A 158 -19.85 -21.42 -66.22
C LEU A 158 -18.64 -20.63 -65.72
N GLU A 159 -17.86 -20.00 -66.60
CA GLU A 159 -16.75 -19.11 -66.22
C GLU A 159 -17.26 -17.87 -65.47
N ALA A 160 -18.38 -17.28 -65.91
CA ALA A 160 -19.04 -16.19 -65.18
C ALA A 160 -19.48 -16.62 -63.77
N LYS A 161 -20.15 -17.78 -63.64
CA LYS A 161 -20.54 -18.36 -62.33
C LYS A 161 -19.33 -18.68 -61.46
N LEU A 162 -18.21 -19.12 -62.04
CA LEU A 162 -16.96 -19.38 -61.32
C LEU A 162 -16.37 -18.09 -60.75
N SER A 163 -16.38 -17.01 -61.52
CA SER A 163 -15.89 -15.69 -61.09
C SER A 163 -16.76 -15.08 -59.98
N GLU A 164 -18.08 -15.24 -60.07
CA GLU A 164 -19.02 -14.78 -59.04
C GLU A 164 -18.85 -15.58 -57.73
N ALA A 165 -18.64 -16.89 -57.81
CA ALA A 165 -18.32 -17.74 -56.67
C ALA A 165 -16.94 -17.41 -56.04
N GLN A 166 -15.95 -16.99 -56.82
CA GLN A 166 -14.67 -16.50 -56.30
C GLN A 166 -14.82 -15.17 -55.56
N ARG A 167 -15.69 -14.27 -56.04
CA ARG A 167 -16.01 -13.01 -55.34
C ARG A 167 -16.70 -13.25 -54.00
N LEU A 168 -17.66 -14.17 -53.95
CA LEU A 168 -18.35 -14.54 -52.71
C LEU A 168 -17.41 -15.19 -51.70
N ARG A 169 -16.47 -16.03 -52.14
CA ARG A 169 -15.41 -16.59 -51.27
C ARG A 169 -14.55 -15.53 -50.59
N LEU A 170 -14.21 -14.44 -51.27
CA LEU A 170 -13.42 -13.36 -50.68
C LEU A 170 -14.22 -12.64 -49.59
N LEU A 171 -15.51 -12.39 -49.82
CA LEU A 171 -16.42 -11.80 -48.83
C LEU A 171 -16.62 -12.71 -47.61
N ASP A 172 -16.74 -14.02 -47.83
CA ASP A 172 -16.88 -14.99 -46.73
C ASP A 172 -15.56 -15.19 -45.97
N ALA A 173 -14.42 -15.13 -46.65
CA ALA A 173 -13.10 -15.15 -46.01
C ALA A 173 -12.87 -13.90 -45.14
N GLU A 174 -13.31 -12.72 -45.59
CA GLU A 174 -13.28 -11.50 -44.76
C GLU A 174 -14.20 -11.60 -43.54
N ARG A 175 -15.37 -12.24 -43.68
CA ARG A 175 -16.29 -12.48 -42.55
C ARG A 175 -15.72 -13.47 -41.55
N LEU A 176 -15.12 -14.57 -42.03
CA LEU A 176 -14.44 -15.55 -41.18
C LEU A 176 -13.24 -14.95 -40.45
N ALA A 177 -12.45 -14.11 -41.12
CA ALA A 177 -11.33 -13.41 -40.49
C ALA A 177 -11.79 -12.47 -39.37
N LYS A 178 -12.91 -11.76 -39.55
CA LYS A 178 -13.52 -10.95 -38.49
C LYS A 178 -14.02 -11.79 -37.33
N GLN A 179 -14.69 -12.91 -37.61
CA GLN A 179 -15.17 -13.83 -36.57
C GLN A 179 -14.02 -14.48 -35.78
N GLN A 180 -12.91 -14.81 -36.44
CA GLN A 180 -11.70 -15.30 -35.76
C GLN A 180 -11.09 -14.24 -34.84
N ALA A 181 -10.98 -12.98 -35.30
CA ALA A 181 -10.47 -11.90 -34.48
C ALA A 181 -11.37 -11.61 -33.25
N ASP A 182 -12.69 -11.77 -33.39
CA ASP A 182 -13.62 -11.62 -32.26
C ASP A 182 -13.54 -12.80 -31.28
N LEU A 183 -13.28 -14.03 -31.75
CA LEU A 183 -13.01 -15.19 -30.89
C LEU A 183 -11.70 -15.03 -30.10
N GLU A 184 -10.62 -14.58 -30.73
CA GLU A 184 -9.34 -14.31 -30.04
C GLU A 184 -9.52 -13.27 -28.93
N ARG A 185 -10.30 -12.20 -29.18
CA ARG A 185 -10.64 -11.21 -28.14
C ARG A 185 -11.44 -11.82 -26.99
N LEU A 186 -12.36 -12.73 -27.27
CA LEU A 186 -13.15 -13.41 -26.24
C LEU A 186 -12.27 -14.35 -25.40
N GLU A 187 -11.34 -15.07 -26.01
CA GLU A 187 -10.38 -15.90 -25.29
C GLU A 187 -9.49 -15.07 -24.35
N ASP A 188 -9.06 -13.88 -24.79
CA ASP A 188 -8.27 -12.98 -23.96
C ASP A 188 -9.09 -12.39 -22.80
N LEU A 189 -10.38 -12.09 -23.02
CA LEU A 189 -11.30 -11.71 -21.95
C LEU A 189 -11.54 -12.85 -20.96
N GLU A 190 -11.67 -14.10 -21.42
CA GLU A 190 -11.79 -15.27 -20.54
C GLU A 190 -10.53 -15.50 -19.71
N LYS A 191 -9.33 -15.33 -20.28
CA LYS A 191 -8.06 -15.40 -19.53
C LYS A 191 -8.02 -14.32 -18.45
N SER A 192 -8.37 -13.08 -18.81
CA SER A 192 -8.41 -11.95 -17.86
C SER A 192 -9.43 -12.19 -16.74
N ALA A 193 -10.62 -12.71 -17.07
CA ALA A 193 -11.63 -13.07 -16.09
C ALA A 193 -11.17 -14.20 -15.15
N ALA A 194 -10.50 -15.23 -15.68
CA ALA A 194 -9.94 -16.32 -14.88
C ALA A 194 -8.83 -15.83 -13.94
N GLU A 195 -7.99 -14.91 -14.38
CA GLU A 195 -6.98 -14.24 -13.54
C GLU A 195 -7.63 -13.40 -12.43
N GLY A 196 -8.66 -12.63 -12.76
CA GLY A 196 -9.46 -11.89 -11.78
C GLY A 196 -10.11 -12.81 -10.73
N GLU A 197 -10.61 -13.98 -11.14
CA GLU A 197 -11.20 -14.95 -10.23
C GLU A 197 -10.15 -15.60 -9.30
N ARG A 198 -8.92 -15.83 -9.79
CA ARG A 198 -7.81 -16.30 -8.94
C ARG A 198 -7.39 -15.25 -7.92
N ALA A 199 -7.32 -13.98 -8.31
CA ALA A 199 -7.03 -12.88 -7.40
C ALA A 199 -8.11 -12.78 -6.30
N LEU A 200 -9.38 -12.86 -6.67
CA LEU A 200 -10.50 -12.88 -5.71
C LEU A 200 -10.44 -14.06 -4.74
N ARG A 201 -10.03 -15.25 -5.19
CA ARG A 201 -9.84 -16.41 -4.30
C ARG A 201 -8.69 -16.18 -3.31
N ALA A 202 -7.60 -15.54 -3.75
CA ALA A 202 -6.48 -15.20 -2.87
C ALA A 202 -6.91 -14.18 -1.79
N GLU A 203 -7.65 -13.13 -2.18
CA GLU A 203 -8.20 -12.14 -1.24
C GLU A 203 -9.19 -12.75 -0.25
N ARG A 204 -10.04 -13.69 -0.69
CA ARG A 204 -10.91 -14.46 0.23
C ARG A 204 -10.09 -15.30 1.21
N GLY A 205 -9.02 -15.94 0.75
CA GLY A 205 -8.11 -16.69 1.62
C GLY A 205 -7.46 -15.80 2.68
N GLN A 206 -7.01 -14.60 2.30
CA GLN A 206 -6.47 -13.62 3.26
C GLN A 206 -7.54 -13.14 4.25
N SER A 207 -8.75 -12.84 3.78
CA SER A 207 -9.89 -12.47 4.63
C SER A 207 -10.22 -13.57 5.65
N ASP A 208 -10.23 -14.83 5.24
CA ASP A 208 -10.49 -15.96 6.13
C ASP A 208 -9.35 -16.16 7.14
N GLU A 209 -8.10 -15.93 6.74
CA GLU A 209 -6.95 -15.92 7.66
C GLU A 209 -7.08 -14.81 8.72
N TRP A 210 -7.51 -13.61 8.31
CA TRP A 210 -7.79 -12.50 9.23
C TRP A 210 -8.96 -12.81 10.18
N ARG A 211 -10.03 -13.45 9.69
CA ARG A 211 -11.12 -13.93 10.55
C ARG A 211 -10.62 -14.96 11.57
N GLY A 212 -9.82 -15.92 11.15
CA GLY A 212 -9.22 -16.91 12.05
C GLY A 212 -8.33 -16.25 13.12
N LYS A 213 -7.53 -15.25 12.75
CA LYS A 213 -6.75 -14.45 13.72
C LYS A 213 -7.64 -13.69 14.68
N ALA A 214 -8.71 -13.06 14.21
CA ALA A 214 -9.67 -12.34 15.05
C ALA A 214 -10.39 -13.26 16.04
N GLU A 215 -10.82 -14.45 15.60
CA GLU A 215 -11.42 -15.47 16.47
C GLU A 215 -10.43 -15.98 17.53
N ALA A 216 -9.15 -16.17 17.17
CA ALA A 216 -8.11 -16.52 18.12
C ALA A 216 -7.90 -15.44 19.18
N TYR A 217 -7.83 -14.16 18.79
CA TYR A 217 -7.74 -13.05 19.74
C TYR A 217 -8.97 -12.95 20.64
N ALA A 218 -10.17 -13.17 20.10
CA ALA A 218 -11.39 -13.19 20.90
C ALA A 218 -11.38 -14.33 21.94
N ALA A 219 -10.90 -15.52 21.57
CA ALA A 219 -10.72 -16.63 22.49
C ALA A 219 -9.68 -16.32 23.59
N GLU A 220 -8.56 -15.68 23.24
CA GLU A 220 -7.57 -15.23 24.21
C GLU A 220 -8.14 -14.19 25.19
N LEU A 221 -8.92 -13.23 24.70
CA LEU A 221 -9.61 -12.23 25.54
C LEU A 221 -10.59 -12.89 26.52
N LEU A 222 -11.37 -13.88 26.07
CA LEU A 222 -12.25 -14.65 26.95
C LEU A 222 -11.46 -15.42 28.02
N ALA A 223 -10.32 -16.02 27.65
CA ALA A 223 -9.45 -16.69 28.60
C ALA A 223 -8.84 -15.72 29.62
N TRP A 224 -8.47 -14.51 29.21
CA TRP A 224 -8.01 -13.45 30.11
C TRP A 224 -9.11 -12.97 31.06
N ARG A 225 -10.34 -12.79 30.57
CA ARG A 225 -11.49 -12.47 31.43
C ARG A 225 -11.73 -13.54 32.49
N SER A 226 -11.73 -14.81 32.11
CA SER A 226 -11.87 -15.92 33.05
C SER A 226 -10.75 -15.95 34.11
N LYS A 227 -9.49 -15.67 33.72
CA LYS A 227 -8.37 -15.52 34.66
C LYS A 227 -8.54 -14.32 35.59
N SER A 228 -9.06 -13.20 35.09
CA SER A 228 -9.36 -12.02 35.90
C SER A 228 -10.46 -12.31 36.93
N GLU A 229 -11.54 -12.95 36.51
CA GLU A 229 -12.66 -13.33 37.39
C GLU A 229 -12.21 -14.29 38.50
N THR A 230 -11.38 -15.28 38.18
CA THR A 230 -10.82 -16.20 39.17
C THR A 230 -9.87 -15.51 40.15
N TRP A 231 -9.08 -14.54 39.67
CA TRP A 231 -8.24 -13.72 40.53
C TRP A 231 -9.06 -12.79 41.45
N GLU A 232 -10.10 -12.13 40.92
CA GLU A 232 -11.02 -11.31 41.71
C GLU A 232 -11.76 -12.14 42.76
N ALA A 233 -12.19 -13.35 42.42
CA ALA A 233 -12.79 -14.29 43.37
C ALA A 233 -11.81 -14.68 44.49
N SER A 234 -10.55 -14.97 44.15
CA SER A 234 -9.49 -15.26 45.14
C SER A 234 -9.23 -14.05 46.06
N LYS A 235 -9.12 -12.85 45.49
CA LYS A 235 -8.98 -11.61 46.25
C LYS A 235 -10.17 -11.37 47.19
N ALA A 236 -11.39 -11.56 46.71
CA ALA A 236 -12.60 -11.42 47.52
C ALA A 236 -12.67 -12.46 48.66
N GLN A 237 -12.08 -13.64 48.46
CA GLN A 237 -11.95 -14.65 49.51
C GLN A 237 -10.90 -14.25 50.56
N SER A 238 -9.75 -13.74 50.15
CA SER A 238 -8.73 -13.21 51.08
C SER A 238 -9.24 -12.03 51.90
N VAL A 239 -9.97 -11.09 51.28
CA VAL A 239 -10.61 -9.96 51.98
C VAL A 239 -11.62 -10.45 53.03
N ARG A 240 -12.43 -11.47 52.68
CA ARG A 240 -13.35 -12.10 53.65
C ARG A 240 -12.60 -12.76 54.81
N GLY A 241 -11.47 -13.44 54.54
CA GLY A 241 -10.62 -14.02 55.58
C GLY A 241 -10.06 -12.95 56.53
N LEU A 242 -9.53 -11.85 56.00
CA LEU A 242 -9.02 -10.73 56.79
C LEU A 242 -10.12 -10.04 57.61
N GLN A 243 -11.35 -9.93 57.07
CA GLN A 243 -12.49 -9.40 57.81
C GLN A 243 -12.88 -10.30 58.99
N GLN A 244 -12.87 -11.63 58.80
CA GLN A 244 -13.12 -12.59 59.88
C GLN A 244 -12.04 -12.51 60.97
N GLU A 245 -10.76 -12.36 60.59
CA GLU A 245 -9.66 -12.18 61.54
C GLU A 245 -9.79 -10.87 62.33
N ARG A 246 -10.12 -9.77 61.65
CA ARG A 246 -10.43 -8.50 62.31
C ARG A 246 -11.56 -8.65 63.31
N ASP A 247 -12.67 -9.27 62.92
CA ASP A 247 -13.85 -9.42 63.80
C ASP A 247 -13.53 -10.32 65.00
N ARG A 248 -12.73 -11.38 64.79
CA ARG A 248 -12.20 -12.23 65.86
C ARG A 248 -11.33 -11.42 66.83
N LEU A 249 -10.34 -10.68 66.33
CA LEU A 249 -9.45 -9.85 67.17
C LEU A 249 -10.24 -8.79 67.92
N GLN A 250 -11.27 -8.21 67.30
CA GLN A 250 -12.14 -7.24 67.94
C GLN A 250 -12.96 -7.87 69.08
N SER A 251 -13.44 -9.10 68.91
CA SER A 251 -14.10 -9.85 70.00
C SER A 251 -13.14 -10.24 71.13
N GLU A 252 -11.91 -10.67 70.81
CA GLU A 252 -10.88 -11.02 71.79
C GLU A 252 -10.47 -9.78 72.60
N TRP A 253 -10.35 -8.62 71.94
CA TRP A 253 -10.10 -7.34 72.60
C TRP A 253 -11.23 -6.91 73.52
N GLN A 254 -12.50 -7.08 73.11
CA GLN A 254 -13.66 -6.79 73.96
C GLN A 254 -13.68 -7.70 75.20
N MET A 255 -13.38 -8.98 75.06
CA MET A 255 -13.25 -9.92 76.18
C MET A 255 -12.14 -9.49 77.15
N MET A 256 -10.98 -9.10 76.62
CA MET A 256 -9.84 -8.62 77.41
C MET A 256 -10.17 -7.32 78.16
N ARG A 257 -10.94 -6.43 77.54
CA ARG A 257 -11.42 -5.20 78.18
C ARG A 257 -12.40 -5.49 79.31
N GLN A 258 -13.30 -6.45 79.14
CA GLN A 258 -14.23 -6.89 80.19
C GLN A 258 -13.49 -7.57 81.36
N SER A 259 -12.44 -8.36 81.09
CA SER A 259 -11.62 -8.95 82.15
C SER A 259 -10.79 -7.92 82.91
N LEU A 260 -10.31 -6.87 82.22
CA LEU A 260 -9.66 -5.73 82.86
C LEU A 260 -10.62 -4.97 83.78
N GLN A 261 -11.84 -4.70 83.32
CA GLN A 261 -12.86 -4.03 84.14
C GLN A 261 -13.26 -4.87 85.37
N SER A 262 -13.33 -6.20 85.26
CA SER A 262 -13.59 -7.06 86.41
C SER A 262 -12.41 -7.12 87.39
N ALA A 263 -11.18 -7.08 86.88
CA ALA A 263 -9.97 -6.98 87.70
C ALA A 263 -9.90 -5.63 88.45
N GLU A 264 -10.22 -4.53 87.78
CA GLU A 264 -10.32 -3.20 88.40
C GLU A 264 -11.39 -3.17 89.51
N ALA A 265 -12.55 -3.78 89.27
CA ALA A 265 -13.60 -3.89 90.30
C ALA A 265 -13.15 -4.73 91.51
N SER A 266 -12.41 -5.82 91.30
CA SER A 266 -11.84 -6.65 92.37
C SER A 266 -10.81 -5.88 93.20
N LEU A 267 -9.98 -5.07 92.54
CA LEU A 267 -8.96 -4.25 93.17
C LEU A 267 -9.60 -3.15 94.03
N ALA A 268 -10.68 -2.52 93.55
CA ALA A 268 -11.45 -1.56 94.34
C ALA A 268 -12.08 -2.17 95.61
N VAL A 269 -12.55 -3.43 95.54
CA VAL A 269 -13.05 -4.16 96.73
C VAL A 269 -11.93 -4.46 97.73
N GLN A 270 -10.72 -4.79 97.24
CA GLN A 270 -9.55 -4.99 98.09
C GLN A 270 -9.10 -3.69 98.77
N THR A 271 -9.13 -2.56 98.06
CA THR A 271 -8.81 -1.24 98.65
C THR A 271 -9.80 -0.85 99.75
N ALA A 272 -11.10 -1.12 99.56
CA ALA A 272 -12.11 -0.90 100.59
C ALA A 272 -11.96 -1.83 101.82
N ALA A 273 -11.37 -3.02 101.65
CA ALA A 273 -11.07 -3.92 102.77
C ALA A 273 -9.88 -3.45 103.60
N VAL A 274 -8.85 -2.89 102.96
CA VAL A 274 -7.70 -2.28 103.64
C VAL A 274 -8.12 -1.07 104.47
N GLN A 275 -8.99 -0.21 103.93
CA GLN A 275 -9.53 0.95 104.67
C GLN A 275 -10.34 0.57 105.92
N ARG A 276 -11.04 -0.57 105.90
CA ARG A 276 -11.74 -1.08 107.11
C ARG A 276 -10.78 -1.63 108.17
N LEU A 277 -9.62 -2.13 107.78
CA LEU A 277 -8.58 -2.58 108.72
C LEU A 277 -7.84 -1.38 109.32
N GLU A 278 -7.60 -0.33 108.54
CA GLU A 278 -7.05 0.94 109.03
C GLU A 278 -7.98 1.60 110.07
N ASP A 279 -9.30 1.60 109.83
CA ASP A 279 -10.30 2.08 110.81
C ASP A 279 -10.36 1.25 112.10
N GLN A 280 -9.94 -0.02 112.08
CA GLN A 280 -9.88 -0.88 113.26
C GLN A 280 -8.61 -0.64 114.08
N VAL A 281 -7.49 -0.30 113.44
CA VAL A 281 -6.23 0.05 114.11
C VAL A 281 -6.38 1.35 114.90
N VAL A 282 -7.04 2.36 114.32
CA VAL A 282 -7.31 3.65 115.00
C VAL A 282 -8.17 3.46 116.26
N ARG A 283 -9.12 2.51 116.26
CA ARG A 283 -9.95 2.21 117.44
C ARG A 283 -9.21 1.43 118.54
N LEU A 284 -8.22 0.62 118.17
CA LEU A 284 -7.38 -0.12 119.13
C LEU A 284 -6.31 0.78 119.75
N GLU A 285 -5.87 1.83 119.05
CA GLU A 285 -5.01 2.88 119.60
C GLU A 285 -5.77 3.75 120.62
N ASP A 286 -7.07 4.02 120.41
CA ASP A 286 -7.93 4.72 121.36
C ASP A 286 -8.21 3.91 122.66
N ASP A 287 -8.25 2.57 122.59
CA ASP A 287 -8.46 1.67 123.75
C ASP A 287 -7.19 1.48 124.61
N LEU A 288 -5.99 1.71 124.06
CA LEU A 288 -4.71 1.62 124.78
C LEU A 288 -4.36 2.90 125.57
N LEU A 289 -4.90 4.05 125.15
CA LEU A 289 -4.70 5.36 125.79
C LEU A 289 -5.48 5.55 127.12
N GLN A 290 -6.40 4.64 127.47
CA GLN A 290 -7.16 4.66 128.73
C GLN A 290 -6.53 3.82 129.87
N ARG A 291 -5.42 3.10 129.64
CA ARG A 291 -4.83 2.17 130.63
C ARG A 291 -3.49 2.59 131.24
N GLU A 292 -2.97 3.77 130.91
CA GLU A 292 -1.70 4.25 131.49
C GLU A 292 -1.89 5.60 132.21
N ARG A 293 -2.53 5.56 133.39
CA ARG A 293 -2.42 6.62 134.42
C ARG A 293 -2.41 6.03 135.83
N ALA A 294 -1.24 5.60 136.29
CA ALA A 294 -0.91 5.54 137.72
C ALA A 294 0.60 5.38 137.90
N THR A 295 1.33 6.47 138.11
CA THR A 295 2.07 6.75 139.35
C THR A 295 3.02 7.93 139.14
N GLU A 296 2.82 8.92 140.00
CA GLU A 296 3.41 10.25 139.97
C GLU A 296 4.83 10.25 140.53
N GLY A 297 5.68 10.99 139.83
CA GLY A 297 7.06 11.33 140.20
C GLY A 297 7.77 12.05 139.05
N TRP A 298 7.01 12.70 138.17
CA TRP A 298 7.43 13.04 136.79
C TRP A 298 7.42 14.53 136.44
N GLU A 299 6.82 15.41 137.25
CA GLU A 299 6.58 16.81 136.83
C GLU A 299 7.86 17.64 136.59
N GLU A 300 8.98 17.35 137.27
CA GLU A 300 10.23 18.09 137.04
C GLU A 300 11.09 17.53 135.90
N ARG A 301 11.02 16.22 135.61
CA ARG A 301 11.69 15.61 134.44
C ARG A 301 10.88 15.77 133.15
N GLU A 302 9.56 15.83 133.26
CA GLU A 302 8.64 16.04 132.15
C GLU A 302 8.76 17.46 131.56
N GLN A 303 9.05 18.48 132.37
CA GLN A 303 9.31 19.83 131.87
C GLN A 303 10.61 19.90 131.05
N GLN A 304 11.69 19.26 131.51
CA GLN A 304 12.95 19.17 130.74
C GLN A 304 12.78 18.35 129.45
N TRP A 305 12.10 17.20 129.51
CA TRP A 305 11.84 16.38 128.33
C TRP A 305 10.84 17.01 127.37
N LYS A 306 9.84 17.78 127.82
CA LYS A 306 8.95 18.53 126.91
C LYS A 306 9.73 19.55 126.09
N THR A 307 10.69 20.26 126.68
CA THR A 307 11.55 21.18 125.93
C THR A 307 12.50 20.48 124.95
N GLU A 308 13.11 19.36 125.35
CA GLU A 308 13.99 18.57 124.47
C GLU A 308 13.23 17.85 123.35
N VAL A 309 12.03 17.34 123.63
CA VAL A 309 11.17 16.69 122.62
C VAL A 309 10.59 17.72 121.66
N LEU A 310 10.21 18.91 122.11
CA LEU A 310 9.74 19.98 121.22
C LEU A 310 10.86 20.50 120.29
N THR A 311 12.09 20.61 120.80
CA THR A 311 13.25 21.01 119.98
C THR A 311 13.69 19.91 119.02
N LEU A 312 13.62 18.63 119.40
CA LEU A 312 13.86 17.50 118.49
C LEU A 312 12.75 17.37 117.44
N ARG A 313 11.49 17.57 117.83
CA ARG A 313 10.34 17.51 116.93
C ARG A 313 10.41 18.61 115.87
N THR A 314 10.66 19.86 116.27
CA THR A 314 10.81 20.98 115.32
C THR A 314 12.00 20.76 114.37
N ARG A 315 13.11 20.17 114.85
CA ARG A 315 14.24 19.81 114.00
C ARG A 315 13.90 18.69 113.01
N MET A 316 13.24 17.61 113.46
CA MET A 316 12.83 16.51 112.58
C MET A 316 11.75 16.92 111.57
N GLU A 317 10.81 17.77 111.97
CA GLU A 317 9.80 18.34 111.07
C GLU A 317 10.47 19.26 110.02
N SER A 318 11.50 20.02 110.40
CA SER A 318 12.27 20.84 109.45
C SER A 318 13.11 19.98 108.48
N ASP A 319 13.70 18.88 108.96
CA ASP A 319 14.49 17.96 108.14
C ASP A 319 13.60 17.12 107.21
N ALA A 320 12.41 16.71 107.66
CA ALA A 320 11.41 16.06 106.84
C ALA A 320 10.92 17.00 105.73
N ALA A 321 10.56 18.24 106.08
CA ALA A 321 10.15 19.25 105.09
C ALA A 321 11.26 19.57 104.07
N ASN A 322 12.53 19.57 104.49
CA ASN A 322 13.64 19.75 103.56
C ASN A 322 13.85 18.54 102.63
N LYS A 323 13.69 17.31 103.14
CA LYS A 323 13.76 16.10 102.31
C LYS A 323 12.59 16.00 101.33
N ASP A 324 11.38 16.36 101.75
CA ASP A 324 10.21 16.40 100.87
C ASP A 324 10.41 17.39 99.72
N ARG A 325 10.94 18.58 100.00
CA ARG A 325 11.31 19.55 98.95
C ARG A 325 12.38 19.02 98.01
N GLN A 326 13.37 18.27 98.51
CA GLN A 326 14.38 17.63 97.66
C GLN A 326 13.76 16.52 96.78
N ILE A 327 12.83 15.73 97.32
CA ILE A 327 12.12 14.70 96.56
C ILE A 327 11.25 15.34 95.47
N GLU A 328 10.54 16.43 95.77
CA GLU A 328 9.76 17.20 94.80
C GLU A 328 10.66 17.74 93.68
N ALA A 329 11.80 18.35 94.02
CA ALA A 329 12.76 18.87 93.05
C ALA A 329 13.33 17.78 92.13
N LEU A 330 13.65 16.60 92.67
CA LEU A 330 14.13 15.45 91.90
C LEU A 330 13.02 14.84 91.01
N ARG A 331 11.76 14.89 91.43
CA ARG A 331 10.62 14.47 90.59
C ARG A 331 10.42 15.42 89.42
N ASP A 332 10.46 16.72 89.68
CA ASP A 332 10.40 17.74 88.63
C ASP A 332 11.54 17.60 87.61
N GLU A 333 12.76 17.33 88.08
CA GLU A 333 13.92 17.14 87.22
C GLU A 333 13.82 15.85 86.37
N ARG A 334 13.30 14.77 86.95
CA ARG A 334 12.97 13.54 86.23
C ARG A 334 11.90 13.78 85.17
N ASP A 335 10.85 14.52 85.49
CA ASP A 335 9.75 14.80 84.56
C ASP A 335 10.19 15.70 83.40
N ARG A 336 11.09 16.67 83.66
CA ARG A 336 11.75 17.44 82.60
C ARG A 336 12.60 16.54 81.69
N SER A 337 13.44 15.69 82.29
CA SER A 337 14.28 14.76 81.53
C SER A 337 13.46 13.78 80.68
N ASN A 338 12.32 13.30 81.18
CA ASN A 338 11.41 12.43 80.44
C ASN A 338 10.70 13.15 79.29
N LYS A 339 10.35 14.43 79.46
CA LYS A 339 9.81 15.26 78.38
C LYS A 339 10.84 15.52 77.28
N GLU A 340 12.10 15.74 77.64
CA GLU A 340 13.19 15.90 76.67
C GLU A 340 13.47 14.59 75.92
N LEU A 341 13.48 13.44 76.61
CA LEU A 341 13.62 12.12 76.00
C LEU A 341 12.49 11.79 75.02
N SER A 342 11.24 12.12 75.36
CA SER A 342 10.10 11.89 74.47
C SER A 342 10.14 12.82 73.24
N ALA A 343 10.53 14.08 73.41
CA ALA A 343 10.75 15.00 72.30
C ALA A 343 11.85 14.52 71.35
N ALA A 344 12.98 14.05 71.89
CA ALA A 344 14.08 13.51 71.09
C ALA A 344 13.68 12.24 70.32
N ARG A 345 12.91 11.33 70.93
CA ARG A 345 12.37 10.14 70.25
C ARG A 345 11.41 10.49 69.12
N ASN A 346 10.54 11.47 69.33
CA ASN A 346 9.63 11.94 68.28
C ASN A 346 10.38 12.58 67.11
N ALA A 347 11.43 13.36 67.40
CA ALA A 347 12.29 13.94 66.36
C ALA A 347 13.04 12.86 65.57
N LEU A 348 13.55 11.82 66.24
CA LEU A 348 14.21 10.69 65.59
C LEU A 348 13.24 9.93 64.67
N SER A 349 12.04 9.60 65.16
CA SER A 349 11.02 8.92 64.36
C SER A 349 10.61 9.74 63.12
N SER A 350 10.51 11.07 63.26
CA SER A 350 10.24 11.95 62.13
C SER A 350 11.40 11.97 61.11
N ALA A 351 12.65 11.92 61.57
CA ALA A 351 13.82 11.87 60.70
C ALA A 351 13.91 10.53 59.96
N GLU A 352 13.63 9.41 60.64
CA GLU A 352 13.56 8.07 60.04
C GLU A 352 12.47 8.00 58.97
N ALA A 353 11.29 8.58 59.23
CA ALA A 353 10.22 8.67 58.24
C ALA A 353 10.63 9.51 57.01
N SER A 354 11.34 10.62 57.23
CA SER A 354 11.85 11.47 56.14
C SER A 354 12.89 10.73 55.27
N LEU A 355 13.83 10.01 55.90
CA LEU A 355 14.83 9.19 55.20
C LEU A 355 14.18 8.07 54.38
N ALA A 356 13.13 7.42 54.91
CA ALA A 356 12.39 6.39 54.20
C ALA A 356 11.70 6.94 52.93
N VAL A 357 11.10 8.13 53.03
CA VAL A 357 10.50 8.83 51.87
C VAL A 357 11.58 9.16 50.83
N GLN A 358 12.71 9.72 51.25
CA GLN A 358 13.83 10.03 50.35
C GLN A 358 14.37 8.78 49.65
N THR A 359 14.56 7.69 50.39
CA THR A 359 15.01 6.40 49.81
C THR A 359 14.02 5.87 48.78
N ALA A 360 12.71 5.96 49.06
CA ALA A 360 11.67 5.56 48.11
C ALA A 360 11.65 6.45 46.84
N THR A 361 11.93 7.76 46.96
CA THR A 361 12.03 8.66 45.79
C THR A 361 13.23 8.32 44.91
N VAL A 362 14.39 8.04 45.50
CA VAL A 362 15.59 7.62 44.75
C VAL A 362 15.34 6.33 43.99
N GLN A 363 14.73 5.32 44.63
CA GLN A 363 14.39 4.05 43.97
C GLN A 363 13.39 4.23 42.82
N ARG A 364 12.45 5.18 42.92
CA ARG A 364 11.53 5.50 41.81
C ARG A 364 12.28 6.14 40.64
N LEU A 365 13.18 7.08 40.92
CA LEU A 365 14.00 7.74 39.89
C LEU A 365 14.93 6.75 39.19
N GLU A 366 15.57 5.83 39.92
CA GLU A 366 16.40 4.77 39.35
C GLU A 366 15.60 3.84 38.43
N LYS A 367 14.38 3.47 38.84
CA LYS A 367 13.46 2.70 37.98
C LYS A 367 13.09 3.47 36.72
N GLN A 368 12.72 4.74 36.82
CA GLN A 368 12.41 5.59 35.67
C GLN A 368 13.60 5.73 34.71
N ALA A 369 14.81 5.94 35.24
CA ALA A 369 16.03 6.00 34.44
C ALA A 369 16.32 4.66 33.72
N SER A 370 16.03 3.52 34.37
CA SER A 370 16.20 2.20 33.75
C SER A 370 15.22 1.99 32.57
N VAL A 371 13.98 2.46 32.69
CA VAL A 371 12.96 2.39 31.64
C VAL A 371 13.36 3.28 30.46
N LEU A 372 13.73 4.52 30.72
CA LEU A 372 14.22 5.44 29.69
C LEU A 372 15.45 4.89 28.96
N MET A 373 16.38 4.23 29.65
CA MET A 373 17.53 3.58 29.00
C MET A 373 17.11 2.45 28.05
N VAL A 374 16.06 1.68 28.37
CA VAL A 374 15.52 0.65 27.49
C VAL A 374 14.85 1.28 26.27
N GLU A 375 14.06 2.32 26.47
CA GLU A 375 13.39 3.06 25.38
C GLU A 375 14.40 3.72 24.44
N VAL A 376 15.46 4.35 24.96
CA VAL A 376 16.54 4.92 24.15
C VAL A 376 17.27 3.84 23.34
N ARG A 377 17.48 2.65 23.91
CA ARG A 377 18.08 1.52 23.18
C ARG A 377 17.15 1.00 22.08
N GLN A 378 15.85 0.93 22.33
CA GLN A 378 14.86 0.54 21.32
C GLN A 378 14.78 1.59 20.20
N ALA A 379 14.75 2.87 20.54
CA ALA A 379 14.76 3.96 19.57
C ALA A 379 16.01 3.90 18.68
N ARG A 380 17.20 3.70 19.26
CA ARG A 380 18.44 3.52 18.49
C ARG A 380 18.40 2.33 17.53
N ARG A 381 17.88 1.18 17.98
CA ARG A 381 17.71 0.01 17.09
C ARG A 381 16.75 0.32 15.95
N SER A 382 15.61 0.95 16.24
CA SER A 382 14.66 1.35 15.19
C SER A 382 15.29 2.35 14.21
N GLU A 383 16.09 3.29 14.70
CA GLU A 383 16.81 4.24 13.85
C GLU A 383 17.83 3.54 12.95
N GLU A 384 18.57 2.55 13.47
CA GLU A 384 19.49 1.73 12.69
C GLU A 384 18.77 0.89 11.63
N GLU A 385 17.62 0.30 11.96
CA GLU A 385 16.76 -0.42 11.00
C GLU A 385 16.24 0.52 9.89
N TRP A 386 15.79 1.73 10.24
CA TRP A 386 15.37 2.73 9.26
C TRP A 386 16.53 3.23 8.40
N ARG A 387 17.73 3.41 8.96
CA ARG A 387 18.93 3.74 8.17
C ARG A 387 19.30 2.61 7.21
N ALA A 388 19.22 1.35 7.66
CA ALA A 388 19.49 0.18 6.81
C ALA A 388 18.50 0.10 5.64
N ARG A 389 17.20 0.21 5.91
CA ARG A 389 16.15 0.26 4.87
C ARG A 389 16.33 1.44 3.92
N GLY A 390 16.71 2.61 4.44
CA GLY A 390 16.99 3.79 3.63
C GLY A 390 18.20 3.59 2.71
N GLU A 391 19.23 2.87 3.15
CA GLU A 391 20.39 2.55 2.34
C GLU A 391 20.08 1.48 1.28
N GLU A 392 19.29 0.45 1.62
CA GLU A 392 18.75 -0.54 0.68
C GLU A 392 17.94 0.13 -0.44
N ALA A 393 17.00 1.02 -0.09
CA ALA A 393 16.21 1.77 -1.05
C ALA A 393 17.09 2.67 -1.96
N ARG A 394 18.16 3.28 -1.44
CA ARG A 394 19.11 4.05 -2.27
C ARG A 394 19.88 3.16 -3.25
N VAL A 395 20.26 1.96 -2.83
CA VAL A 395 20.93 0.99 -3.71
C VAL A 395 19.98 0.53 -4.80
N GLU A 396 18.72 0.24 -4.47
CA GLU A 396 17.69 -0.14 -5.42
C GLU A 396 17.38 0.97 -6.42
N VAL A 397 17.21 2.22 -5.97
CA VAL A 397 17.05 3.39 -6.86
C VAL A 397 18.24 3.55 -7.80
N LYS A 398 19.48 3.35 -7.32
CA LYS A 398 20.67 3.38 -8.19
C LYS A 398 20.65 2.25 -9.20
N ALA A 399 20.23 1.04 -8.82
CA ALA A 399 20.11 -0.10 -9.74
C ALA A 399 19.05 0.16 -10.82
N LEU A 400 17.87 0.66 -10.44
CA LEU A 400 16.80 1.06 -11.36
C LEU A 400 17.26 2.19 -12.28
N GLN A 401 18.00 3.19 -11.77
CA GLN A 401 18.57 4.26 -12.59
C GLN A 401 19.58 3.73 -13.62
N ILE A 402 20.43 2.76 -13.23
CA ILE A 402 21.36 2.10 -14.17
C ILE A 402 20.57 1.35 -15.25
N GLN A 403 19.53 0.60 -14.86
CA GLN A 403 18.67 -0.12 -15.81
C GLN A 403 17.97 0.85 -16.77
N LEU A 404 17.44 1.97 -16.28
CA LEU A 404 16.82 3.01 -17.10
C LEU A 404 17.82 3.64 -18.09
N ASN A 405 19.04 3.92 -17.66
CA ASN A 405 20.06 4.45 -18.55
C ASN A 405 20.44 3.42 -19.63
N GLN A 406 20.58 2.14 -19.26
CA GLN A 406 20.85 1.05 -20.21
C GLN A 406 19.71 0.85 -21.21
N THR A 407 18.45 0.98 -20.80
CA THR A 407 17.31 0.88 -21.73
C THR A 407 17.23 2.08 -22.65
N LEU A 408 17.52 3.30 -22.15
CA LEU A 408 17.61 4.50 -22.97
C LEU A 408 18.74 4.42 -24.00
N ASP A 409 19.92 3.94 -23.60
CA ASP A 409 21.05 3.78 -24.53
C ASP A 409 20.75 2.73 -25.60
N LYS A 410 20.16 1.59 -25.22
CA LYS A 410 19.67 0.58 -26.19
C LYS A 410 18.59 1.15 -27.12
N ALA A 411 17.67 1.96 -26.60
CA ALA A 411 16.64 2.59 -27.43
C ALA A 411 17.25 3.57 -28.44
N LYS A 412 18.29 4.33 -28.04
CA LYS A 412 19.04 5.19 -28.96
C LYS A 412 19.81 4.37 -30.00
N GLU A 413 20.52 3.32 -29.60
CA GLU A 413 21.21 2.42 -30.55
C GLU A 413 20.23 1.80 -31.55
N LEU A 414 19.06 1.35 -31.09
CA LEU A 414 18.00 0.85 -31.97
C LEU A 414 17.44 1.94 -32.88
N SER A 415 17.26 3.16 -32.38
CA SER A 415 16.82 4.30 -33.19
C SER A 415 17.85 4.67 -34.26
N ASP A 416 19.14 4.69 -33.92
CA ASP A 416 20.23 5.02 -34.83
C ASP A 416 20.38 3.93 -35.90
N THR A 417 20.31 2.65 -35.51
CA THR A 417 20.33 1.53 -36.47
C THR A 417 19.09 1.51 -37.37
N LEU A 418 17.92 1.87 -36.86
CA LEU A 418 16.70 2.04 -37.66
C LEU A 418 16.82 3.21 -38.63
N GLN A 419 17.45 4.31 -38.21
CA GLN A 419 17.68 5.46 -39.08
C GLN A 419 18.70 5.12 -40.17
N GLU A 420 19.81 4.47 -39.83
CA GLU A 420 20.79 3.99 -40.83
C GLU A 420 20.17 3.00 -41.81
N THR A 421 19.39 2.03 -41.33
CA THR A 421 18.71 1.06 -42.22
C THR A 421 17.67 1.74 -43.08
N ARG A 422 16.91 2.69 -42.55
CA ARG A 422 15.98 3.53 -43.32
C ARG A 422 16.70 4.30 -44.41
N GLU A 423 17.80 5.00 -44.11
CA GLU A 423 18.59 5.76 -45.09
C GLU A 423 19.17 4.84 -46.17
N ARG A 424 19.67 3.65 -45.78
CA ARG A 424 20.12 2.63 -46.73
C ARG A 424 18.98 2.13 -47.63
N PHE A 425 17.81 1.87 -47.07
CA PHE A 425 16.64 1.43 -47.84
C PHE A 425 16.10 2.53 -48.75
N GLU A 426 16.02 3.78 -48.29
CA GLU A 426 15.63 4.94 -49.10
C GLU A 426 16.61 5.15 -50.27
N GLY A 427 17.92 5.00 -50.02
CA GLY A 427 18.95 5.01 -51.07
C GLY A 427 18.75 3.90 -52.10
N ARG A 428 18.60 2.64 -51.64
CA ARG A 428 18.35 1.49 -52.52
C ARG A 428 17.05 1.63 -53.31
N LEU A 429 15.97 2.08 -52.68
CA LEU A 429 14.68 2.34 -53.33
C LEU A 429 14.78 3.43 -54.40
N SER A 430 15.50 4.52 -54.12
CA SER A 430 15.78 5.56 -55.11
C SER A 430 16.49 5.00 -56.33
N ASP A 431 17.53 4.18 -56.13
CA ASP A 431 18.34 3.63 -57.22
C ASP A 431 17.58 2.54 -58.00
N LEU A 432 16.79 1.71 -57.31
CA LEU A 432 15.88 0.77 -57.94
C LEU A 432 14.81 1.49 -58.76
N ASN A 433 14.24 2.57 -58.25
CA ASN A 433 13.20 3.32 -58.96
C ASN A 433 13.77 4.01 -60.21
N LYS A 434 14.98 4.58 -60.14
CA LYS A 434 15.70 5.08 -61.32
C LYS A 434 15.95 3.98 -62.35
N SER A 435 16.35 2.81 -61.88
CA SER A 435 16.60 1.63 -62.74
C SER A 435 15.33 1.10 -63.39
N HIS A 436 14.23 1.03 -62.63
CA HIS A 436 12.90 0.65 -63.12
C HIS A 436 12.40 1.64 -64.18
N VAL A 437 12.43 2.96 -63.89
CA VAL A 437 12.02 3.99 -64.85
C VAL A 437 12.85 3.91 -66.13
N SER A 438 14.16 3.67 -66.03
CA SER A 438 15.02 3.45 -67.21
C SER A 438 14.64 2.19 -67.99
N ALA A 439 14.34 1.08 -67.30
CA ALA A 439 13.95 -0.18 -67.93
C ALA A 439 12.58 -0.06 -68.60
N GLU A 440 11.61 0.58 -67.95
CA GLU A 440 10.28 0.83 -68.49
C GLU A 440 10.31 1.77 -69.70
N ALA A 441 11.16 2.81 -69.67
CA ALA A 441 11.38 3.68 -70.83
C ALA A 441 11.96 2.89 -72.02
N ARG A 442 12.93 2.01 -71.79
CA ARG A 442 13.49 1.13 -72.84
C ARG A 442 12.45 0.14 -73.38
N ALA A 443 11.62 -0.45 -72.51
CA ALA A 443 10.53 -1.34 -72.92
C ALA A 443 9.52 -0.61 -73.81
N LYS A 444 9.13 0.63 -73.47
CA LYS A 444 8.24 1.45 -74.31
C LYS A 444 8.81 1.71 -75.70
N VAL A 445 10.09 2.09 -75.79
CA VAL A 445 10.77 2.29 -77.08
C VAL A 445 10.76 1.01 -77.91
N HIS A 446 11.08 -0.15 -77.32
CA HIS A 446 11.04 -1.43 -78.04
C HIS A 446 9.64 -1.88 -78.42
N MET A 447 8.60 -1.55 -77.64
CA MET A 447 7.21 -1.79 -78.05
C MET A 447 6.81 -0.95 -79.27
N GLU A 448 7.18 0.33 -79.30
CA GLU A 448 6.88 1.22 -80.42
C GLU A 448 7.63 0.80 -81.69
N GLU A 449 8.91 0.42 -81.59
CA GLU A 449 9.69 -0.14 -82.70
C GLU A 449 9.12 -1.47 -83.18
N ASN A 450 8.71 -2.37 -82.27
CA ASN A 450 8.04 -3.62 -82.65
C ASN A 450 6.73 -3.37 -83.40
N LYS A 451 5.93 -2.39 -82.99
CA LYS A 451 4.70 -2.01 -83.71
C LYS A 451 5.02 -1.50 -85.10
N ARG A 452 5.98 -0.57 -85.22
CA ARG A 452 6.40 -0.01 -86.51
C ARG A 452 6.92 -1.07 -87.47
N ILE A 453 7.83 -1.94 -87.01
CA ILE A 453 8.39 -3.04 -87.83
C ILE A 453 7.28 -4.03 -88.22
N ALA A 454 6.33 -4.32 -87.34
CA ALA A 454 5.19 -5.19 -87.67
C ALA A 454 4.26 -4.58 -88.74
N GLU A 455 4.01 -3.27 -88.69
CA GLU A 455 3.24 -2.54 -89.71
C GLU A 455 3.97 -2.53 -91.06
N GLU A 456 5.28 -2.25 -91.07
CA GLU A 456 6.12 -2.28 -92.27
C GLU A 456 6.18 -3.70 -92.88
N LEU A 457 6.27 -4.75 -92.05
CA LEU A 457 6.20 -6.15 -92.49
C LEU A 457 4.84 -6.51 -93.10
N ALA A 458 3.75 -6.02 -92.52
CA ALA A 458 2.40 -6.27 -93.04
C ALA A 458 2.21 -5.66 -94.43
N LEU A 459 2.68 -4.42 -94.63
CA LEU A 459 2.66 -3.73 -95.92
C LEU A 459 3.49 -4.49 -96.97
N LEU A 460 4.74 -4.83 -96.66
CA LEU A 460 5.61 -5.55 -97.59
C LEU A 460 5.07 -6.95 -97.95
N LYS A 461 4.47 -7.67 -97.00
CA LYS A 461 3.81 -8.96 -97.27
C LYS A 461 2.61 -8.80 -98.21
N GLN A 462 1.87 -7.70 -98.08
CA GLN A 462 0.76 -7.40 -98.98
C GLN A 462 1.24 -7.05 -100.40
N GLU A 463 2.33 -6.30 -100.52
CA GLU A 463 2.99 -6.00 -101.80
C GLU A 463 3.54 -7.26 -102.47
N LEU A 464 4.19 -8.13 -101.71
CA LEU A 464 4.68 -9.44 -102.16
C LEU A 464 3.54 -10.31 -102.71
N LYS A 465 2.37 -10.29 -102.06
CA LYS A 465 1.18 -11.02 -102.50
C LYS A 465 0.66 -10.49 -103.84
N LYS A 466 0.53 -9.17 -103.99
CA LYS A 466 0.12 -8.53 -105.27
C LYS A 466 1.10 -8.85 -106.40
N ALA A 467 2.40 -8.82 -106.12
CA ALA A 467 3.42 -9.14 -107.12
C ALA A 467 3.37 -10.62 -107.56
N ASN A 468 3.10 -11.55 -106.64
CA ASN A 468 2.88 -12.96 -106.96
C ASN A 468 1.61 -13.19 -107.80
N GLU A 469 0.54 -12.43 -107.55
CA GLU A 469 -0.68 -12.45 -108.38
C GLU A 469 -0.38 -12.01 -109.82
N PHE A 470 0.39 -10.93 -110.02
CA PHE A 470 0.85 -10.49 -111.35
C PHE A 470 1.74 -11.54 -112.04
N ARG A 471 2.61 -12.22 -111.29
CA ARG A 471 3.44 -13.30 -111.82
C ARG A 471 2.59 -14.47 -112.33
N LEU A 472 1.59 -14.89 -111.56
CA LEU A 472 0.68 -15.96 -111.94
C LEU A 472 -0.12 -15.61 -113.20
N GLN A 473 -0.62 -14.37 -113.30
CA GLN A 473 -1.30 -13.87 -114.50
C GLN A 473 -0.39 -13.89 -115.74
N ALA A 474 0.88 -13.52 -115.58
CA ALA A 474 1.85 -13.57 -116.69
C ALA A 474 2.16 -15.01 -117.14
N GLU A 475 2.21 -15.98 -116.22
CA GLU A 475 2.36 -17.40 -116.56
C GLU A 475 1.12 -17.96 -117.27
N GLN A 476 -0.08 -17.59 -116.82
CA GLN A 476 -1.34 -17.96 -117.48
C GLN A 476 -1.37 -17.48 -118.93
N LEU A 477 -1.08 -16.19 -119.18
CA LEU A 477 -1.02 -15.62 -120.53
C LEU A 477 0.04 -16.30 -121.41
N LYS A 478 1.20 -16.67 -120.84
CA LYS A 478 2.22 -17.46 -121.56
C LYS A 478 1.70 -18.84 -121.97
N SER A 479 0.98 -19.52 -121.09
CA SER A 479 0.40 -20.84 -121.37
C SER A 479 -0.68 -20.79 -122.45
N GLU A 480 -1.53 -19.76 -122.43
CA GLU A 480 -2.54 -19.50 -123.47
C GLU A 480 -1.88 -19.27 -124.85
N LEU A 481 -0.80 -18.48 -124.88
CA LEU A 481 -0.06 -18.22 -126.12
C LEU A 481 0.62 -19.50 -126.64
N GLN A 482 1.14 -20.37 -125.77
CA GLN A 482 1.67 -21.68 -126.17
C GLN A 482 0.58 -22.59 -126.78
N LEU A 483 -0.62 -22.58 -126.19
CA LEU A 483 -1.78 -23.34 -126.67
C LEU A 483 -2.22 -22.85 -128.06
N LEU A 484 -2.32 -21.53 -128.25
CA LEU A 484 -2.63 -20.92 -129.55
C LEU A 484 -1.54 -21.19 -130.59
N GLN A 485 -0.26 -21.15 -130.21
CA GLN A 485 0.84 -21.54 -131.11
C GLN A 485 0.76 -23.02 -131.52
N ALA A 486 0.38 -23.91 -130.60
CA ALA A 486 0.15 -25.32 -130.92
C ALA A 486 -1.04 -25.51 -131.86
N GLN A 487 -2.13 -24.76 -131.68
CA GLN A 487 -3.29 -24.74 -132.58
C GLN A 487 -2.93 -24.22 -133.98
N VAL A 488 -2.14 -23.14 -134.09
CA VAL A 488 -1.64 -22.62 -135.38
C VAL A 488 -0.72 -23.63 -136.09
N LYS A 489 0.13 -24.35 -135.35
CA LYS A 489 0.99 -25.41 -135.91
C LYS A 489 0.20 -26.66 -136.32
N GLY A 490 -0.88 -26.99 -135.59
CA GLY A 490 -1.79 -28.09 -135.91
C GLY A 490 -2.75 -27.81 -137.06
N ALA A 491 -3.06 -26.53 -137.33
CA ALA A 491 -3.95 -26.10 -138.42
C ALA A 491 -3.29 -26.03 -139.81
N GLY A 492 -2.04 -26.49 -139.95
CA GLY A 492 -1.26 -26.44 -141.20
C GLY A 492 -1.78 -27.31 -142.37
N GLY A 493 -3.03 -27.78 -142.34
CA GLY A 493 -3.55 -28.72 -143.34
C GLY A 493 -5.03 -28.59 -143.76
N ALA A 494 -5.82 -27.65 -143.24
CA ALA A 494 -7.24 -27.54 -143.60
C ALA A 494 -7.68 -26.11 -143.95
N SER A 495 -8.41 -25.99 -145.05
CA SER A 495 -8.82 -24.78 -145.75
C SER A 495 -9.84 -23.91 -144.99
N GLY A 496 -9.37 -22.93 -144.22
CA GLY A 496 -10.21 -21.87 -143.63
C GLY A 496 -9.42 -20.57 -143.40
N GLY A 497 -9.43 -19.66 -144.38
CA GLY A 497 -8.60 -18.44 -144.36
C GLY A 497 -8.98 -17.37 -143.33
N ASP A 498 -10.26 -17.27 -142.94
CA ASP A 498 -10.71 -16.27 -141.96
C ASP A 498 -10.36 -16.66 -140.51
N ALA A 499 -10.55 -17.93 -140.14
CA ALA A 499 -10.20 -18.43 -138.81
C ALA A 499 -8.68 -18.35 -138.54
N LEU A 500 -7.86 -18.57 -139.58
CA LEU A 500 -6.41 -18.48 -139.45
C LEU A 500 -5.93 -17.03 -139.25
N SER A 501 -6.58 -16.06 -139.90
CA SER A 501 -6.30 -14.63 -139.75
C SER A 501 -6.69 -14.12 -138.36
N GLU A 502 -7.84 -14.55 -137.83
CA GLU A 502 -8.32 -14.18 -136.49
C GLU A 502 -7.38 -14.72 -135.40
N VAL A 503 -6.98 -16.00 -135.50
CA VAL A 503 -6.01 -16.64 -134.60
C VAL A 503 -4.61 -15.99 -134.73
N GLN A 504 -4.22 -15.53 -135.92
CA GLN A 504 -2.98 -14.76 -136.10
C GLN A 504 -3.05 -13.35 -135.47
N GLY A 505 -4.20 -12.68 -135.59
CA GLY A 505 -4.45 -11.39 -134.94
C GLY A 505 -4.42 -11.48 -133.42
N GLU A 506 -5.02 -12.52 -132.85
CA GLU A 506 -4.95 -12.83 -131.43
C GLU A 506 -3.53 -13.19 -130.99
N ARG A 507 -2.80 -14.00 -131.76
CA ARG A 507 -1.37 -14.30 -131.50
C ARG A 507 -0.52 -13.02 -131.47
N ASP A 508 -0.70 -12.12 -132.42
CA ASP A 508 0.10 -10.89 -132.52
C ASP A 508 -0.29 -9.85 -131.47
N ARG A 509 -1.55 -9.86 -131.01
CA ARG A 509 -2.00 -9.11 -129.83
C ARG A 509 -1.37 -9.67 -128.56
N LEU A 510 -1.44 -10.98 -128.34
CA LEU A 510 -0.82 -11.65 -127.19
C LEU A 510 0.71 -11.49 -127.19
N LEU A 511 1.37 -11.52 -128.35
CA LEU A 511 2.81 -11.27 -128.45
C LEU A 511 3.16 -9.83 -128.07
N ARG A 512 2.35 -8.84 -128.48
CA ARG A 512 2.49 -7.45 -128.03
C ARG A 512 2.29 -7.33 -126.52
N ASP A 513 1.25 -7.94 -125.98
CA ASP A 513 0.96 -7.93 -124.55
C ASP A 513 2.10 -8.59 -123.76
N ILE A 514 2.62 -9.73 -124.20
CA ILE A 514 3.81 -10.38 -123.61
C ILE A 514 5.05 -9.50 -123.70
N ASN A 515 5.34 -8.87 -124.84
CA ASN A 515 6.51 -8.01 -124.98
C ASN A 515 6.41 -6.74 -124.12
N THR A 516 5.19 -6.28 -123.84
CA THR A 516 4.93 -5.14 -122.94
C THR A 516 4.98 -5.55 -121.47
N LEU A 517 4.55 -6.77 -121.15
CA LEU A 517 4.52 -7.32 -119.79
C LEU A 517 5.87 -7.87 -119.33
N ARG A 518 6.69 -8.44 -120.22
CA ARG A 518 8.00 -9.02 -119.87
C ARG A 518 8.93 -8.07 -119.09
N PRO A 519 9.23 -6.85 -119.56
CA PRO A 519 10.06 -5.93 -118.78
C PRO A 519 9.39 -5.47 -117.48
N LYS A 520 8.05 -5.45 -117.42
CA LYS A 520 7.30 -5.19 -116.17
C LYS A 520 7.41 -6.36 -115.19
N CYS A 521 7.39 -7.60 -115.67
CA CYS A 521 7.60 -8.81 -114.87
C CYS A 521 9.05 -8.91 -114.37
N GLU A 522 10.06 -8.68 -115.21
CA GLU A 522 11.47 -8.69 -114.79
C GLU A 522 11.75 -7.62 -113.73
N LYS A 523 11.18 -6.41 -113.90
CA LYS A 523 11.25 -5.34 -112.90
C LYS A 523 10.48 -5.70 -111.62
N ALA A 524 9.34 -6.36 -111.74
CA ALA A 524 8.56 -6.83 -110.60
C ALA A 524 9.28 -7.96 -109.85
N GLU A 525 9.92 -8.92 -110.53
CA GLU A 525 10.70 -10.01 -109.94
C GLU A 525 11.93 -9.50 -109.19
N ALA A 526 12.67 -8.55 -109.77
CA ALA A 526 13.77 -7.88 -109.08
C ALA A 526 13.28 -7.11 -107.83
N GLY A 527 12.12 -6.44 -107.93
CA GLY A 527 11.46 -5.80 -106.79
C GLY A 527 10.99 -6.81 -105.73
N LEU A 528 10.50 -7.98 -106.15
CA LEU A 528 10.03 -9.07 -105.29
C LEU A 528 11.18 -9.70 -104.50
N ALA A 529 12.33 -9.92 -105.15
CA ALA A 529 13.53 -10.41 -104.50
C ALA A 529 14.05 -9.39 -103.46
N GLY A 530 14.04 -8.10 -103.79
CA GLY A 530 14.39 -7.03 -102.84
C GLY A 530 13.42 -6.92 -101.66
N ALA A 531 12.11 -7.03 -101.91
CA ALA A 531 11.07 -7.02 -100.88
C ALA A 531 11.16 -8.26 -99.97
N ALA A 532 11.41 -9.44 -100.53
CA ALA A 532 11.60 -10.68 -99.76
C ALA A 532 12.82 -10.61 -98.84
N ALA A 533 13.95 -10.08 -99.34
CA ALA A 533 15.13 -9.84 -98.52
C ALA A 533 14.87 -8.82 -97.41
N SER A 534 14.12 -7.75 -97.70
CA SER A 534 13.72 -6.74 -96.72
C SER A 534 12.79 -7.31 -95.65
N ILE A 535 11.84 -8.17 -96.03
CA ILE A 535 10.96 -8.89 -95.09
C ILE A 535 11.78 -9.77 -94.16
N GLN A 536 12.73 -10.56 -94.68
CA GLN A 536 13.58 -11.40 -93.84
C GLN A 536 14.42 -10.57 -92.85
N GLN A 537 14.96 -9.43 -93.30
CA GLN A 537 15.73 -8.55 -92.45
C GLN A 537 14.87 -7.90 -91.35
N LEU A 538 13.67 -7.42 -91.69
CA LEU A 538 12.72 -6.85 -90.74
C LEU A 538 12.16 -7.91 -89.77
N GLU A 539 11.94 -9.15 -90.21
CA GLU A 539 11.56 -10.26 -89.32
C GLU A 539 12.67 -10.59 -88.32
N ALA A 540 13.93 -10.59 -88.75
CA ALA A 540 15.07 -10.76 -87.85
C ALA A 540 15.17 -9.62 -86.83
N GLN A 541 14.99 -8.36 -87.26
CA GLN A 541 14.96 -7.20 -86.37
C GLN A 541 13.79 -7.27 -85.38
N LEU A 542 12.59 -7.65 -85.82
CA LEU A 542 11.42 -7.84 -84.95
C LEU A 542 11.68 -8.89 -83.88
N GLN A 543 12.29 -10.03 -84.24
CA GLN A 543 12.63 -11.07 -83.26
C GLN A 543 13.68 -10.58 -82.25
N GLN A 544 14.68 -9.83 -82.70
CA GLN A 544 15.67 -9.22 -81.82
C GLN A 544 15.03 -8.22 -80.86
N HIS A 545 14.15 -7.33 -81.33
CA HIS A 545 13.47 -6.35 -80.48
C HIS A 545 12.48 -6.99 -79.50
N LYS A 546 11.79 -8.07 -79.88
CA LYS A 546 10.96 -8.87 -78.95
C LYS A 546 11.80 -9.49 -77.83
N PHE A 547 12.99 -10.00 -78.14
CA PHE A 547 13.90 -10.52 -77.13
C PHE A 547 14.36 -9.41 -76.17
N MET A 548 14.78 -8.25 -76.69
CA MET A 548 15.20 -7.11 -75.88
C MET A 548 14.06 -6.56 -75.00
N LEU A 549 12.81 -6.57 -75.51
CA LEU A 549 11.62 -6.21 -74.74
C LEU A 549 11.41 -7.19 -73.57
N GLY A 550 11.47 -8.50 -73.83
CA GLY A 550 11.34 -9.52 -72.78
C GLY A 550 12.42 -9.41 -71.70
N GLU A 551 13.66 -9.09 -72.07
CA GLU A 551 14.72 -8.82 -71.08
C GLU A 551 14.45 -7.57 -70.25
N ALA A 552 13.92 -6.50 -70.86
CA ALA A 552 13.60 -5.25 -70.17
C ALA A 552 12.42 -5.44 -69.21
N GLU A 553 11.35 -6.12 -69.65
CA GLU A 553 10.19 -6.46 -68.81
C GLU A 553 10.62 -7.37 -67.64
N GLY A 554 11.42 -8.41 -67.91
CA GLY A 554 11.93 -9.29 -66.86
C GLY A 554 12.86 -8.61 -65.85
N LYS A 555 13.54 -7.52 -66.23
CA LYS A 555 14.29 -6.67 -65.29
C LYS A 555 13.36 -5.76 -64.49
N ALA A 556 12.34 -5.18 -65.12
CA ALA A 556 11.35 -4.35 -64.45
C ALA A 556 10.57 -5.13 -63.39
N ASP A 557 10.17 -6.37 -63.68
CA ASP A 557 9.46 -7.23 -62.74
C ASP A 557 10.33 -7.63 -61.54
N ARG A 558 11.62 -7.92 -61.76
CA ARG A 558 12.57 -8.16 -60.66
C ARG A 558 12.69 -6.95 -59.75
N PHE A 559 12.89 -5.77 -60.33
CA PHE A 559 12.97 -4.53 -59.55
C PHE A 559 11.67 -4.22 -58.81
N ARG A 560 10.52 -4.54 -59.39
CA ARG A 560 9.23 -4.42 -58.70
C ARG A 560 9.14 -5.32 -57.47
N GLY A 561 9.49 -6.60 -57.61
CA GLY A 561 9.48 -7.56 -56.50
C GLY A 561 10.47 -7.18 -55.39
N GLU A 562 11.67 -6.73 -55.74
CA GLU A 562 12.64 -6.22 -54.77
C GLU A 562 12.12 -4.97 -54.03
N ASN A 563 11.46 -4.05 -54.73
CA ASN A 563 10.86 -2.84 -54.13
C ASN A 563 9.72 -3.18 -53.16
N GLU A 564 8.88 -4.16 -53.51
CA GLU A 564 7.83 -4.68 -52.62
C GLU A 564 8.41 -5.37 -51.39
N GLY A 565 9.48 -6.17 -51.55
CA GLY A 565 10.19 -6.80 -50.44
C GLY A 565 10.81 -5.79 -49.48
N LEU A 566 11.49 -4.76 -50.01
CA LEU A 566 12.06 -3.68 -49.20
C LEU A 566 10.98 -2.87 -48.46
N LYS A 567 9.83 -2.63 -49.08
CA LYS A 567 8.70 -1.98 -48.40
C LYS A 567 8.20 -2.83 -47.24
N ALA A 568 8.07 -4.14 -47.43
CA ALA A 568 7.65 -5.06 -46.38
C ALA A 568 8.62 -5.06 -45.19
N GLU A 569 9.94 -5.10 -45.45
CA GLU A 569 10.97 -4.98 -44.42
C GLU A 569 10.88 -3.66 -43.65
N VAL A 570 10.70 -2.53 -44.34
CA VAL A 570 10.53 -1.21 -43.69
C VAL A 570 9.31 -1.17 -42.78
N THR A 571 8.18 -1.76 -43.20
CA THR A 571 7.00 -1.91 -42.31
C THR A 571 7.27 -2.80 -41.11
N GLY A 572 7.99 -3.91 -41.28
CA GLY A 572 8.37 -4.80 -40.17
C GLY A 572 9.26 -4.10 -39.14
N LEU A 573 10.25 -3.34 -39.61
CA LEU A 573 11.12 -2.53 -38.75
C LEU A 573 10.36 -1.42 -38.00
N ARG A 574 9.36 -0.80 -38.64
CA ARG A 574 8.49 0.19 -37.96
C ARG A 574 7.66 -0.44 -36.84
N MET A 575 7.07 -1.61 -37.06
CA MET A 575 6.36 -2.34 -36.00
C MET A 575 7.29 -2.66 -34.82
N GLN A 576 8.51 -3.12 -35.09
CA GLN A 576 9.48 -3.41 -34.03
C GLN A 576 9.85 -2.16 -33.20
N LEU A 577 9.94 -0.99 -33.85
CA LEU A 577 10.17 0.28 -33.16
C LEU A 577 8.98 0.67 -32.27
N GLU A 578 7.75 0.54 -32.79
CA GLU A 578 6.53 0.82 -32.03
C GLU A 578 6.42 -0.09 -30.79
N ASP A 579 6.69 -1.39 -30.93
CA ASP A 579 6.74 -2.34 -29.82
C ASP A 579 7.84 -2.02 -28.79
N ALA A 580 9.02 -1.60 -29.25
CA ALA A 580 10.09 -1.16 -28.35
C ALA A 580 9.70 0.12 -27.59
N THR A 581 9.03 1.06 -28.26
CA THR A 581 8.55 2.31 -27.67
C THR A 581 7.47 2.03 -26.62
N ALA A 582 6.47 1.20 -26.94
CA ALA A 582 5.42 0.79 -26.01
C ALA A 582 5.98 0.12 -24.74
N ARG A 583 6.99 -0.76 -24.88
CA ARG A 583 7.68 -1.37 -23.74
C ARG A 583 8.41 -0.34 -22.87
N SER A 584 9.04 0.66 -23.50
CA SER A 584 9.70 1.74 -22.76
C SER A 584 8.70 2.63 -22.00
N GLU A 585 7.55 2.93 -22.60
CA GLU A 585 6.48 3.71 -21.98
C GLU A 585 5.87 2.96 -20.79
N HIS A 586 5.66 1.65 -20.94
CA HIS A 586 5.19 0.80 -19.84
C HIS A 586 6.18 0.81 -18.67
N ALA A 587 7.49 0.66 -18.92
CA ALA A 587 8.51 0.75 -17.88
C ALA A 587 8.58 2.13 -17.20
N ILE A 588 8.33 3.21 -17.95
CA ILE A 588 8.22 4.56 -17.37
C ILE A 588 6.97 4.69 -16.48
N ALA A 589 5.85 4.06 -16.87
CA ALA A 589 4.63 4.06 -16.09
C ALA A 589 4.82 3.33 -14.75
N THR A 590 5.43 2.14 -14.76
CA THR A 590 5.70 1.40 -13.51
C THR A 590 6.63 2.18 -12.58
N LEU A 591 7.69 2.81 -13.11
CA LEU A 591 8.59 3.66 -12.31
C LEU A 591 7.89 4.92 -11.76
N ARG A 592 6.82 5.41 -12.41
CA ARG A 592 5.99 6.51 -11.87
C ARG A 592 5.13 6.03 -10.71
N GLU A 593 4.48 4.88 -10.85
CA GLU A 593 3.66 4.28 -9.80
C GLU A 593 4.49 3.97 -8.54
N GLU A 594 5.66 3.34 -8.70
CA GLU A 594 6.59 3.08 -7.58
C GLU A 594 7.03 4.36 -6.87
N ARG A 595 7.34 5.41 -7.64
CA ARG A 595 7.69 6.72 -7.08
C ARG A 595 6.53 7.33 -6.31
N ASP A 596 5.29 7.23 -6.80
CA ASP A 596 4.11 7.78 -6.13
C ASP A 596 3.82 7.01 -4.82
N LEU A 597 4.01 5.69 -4.81
CA LEU A 597 3.94 4.87 -3.60
C LEU A 597 4.98 5.30 -2.57
N LEU A 598 6.25 5.44 -2.97
CA LEU A 598 7.33 5.91 -2.10
C LEU A 598 7.08 7.34 -1.60
N HIS A 599 6.48 8.21 -2.43
CA HIS A 599 6.09 9.55 -2.01
C HIS A 599 5.01 9.51 -0.92
N GLY A 600 3.99 8.67 -1.09
CA GLY A 600 2.95 8.46 -0.09
C GLY A 600 3.50 7.90 1.22
N GLU A 601 4.45 6.97 1.18
CA GLU A 601 5.15 6.49 2.38
C GLU A 601 5.96 7.58 3.08
N LEU A 602 6.69 8.41 2.32
CA LEU A 602 7.42 9.56 2.86
C LEU A 602 6.50 10.57 3.55
N GLU A 603 5.33 10.84 2.99
CA GLU A 603 4.33 11.73 3.59
C GLU A 603 3.77 11.15 4.89
N ARG A 604 3.45 9.85 4.93
CA ARG A 604 3.02 9.16 6.15
C ARG A 604 4.10 9.21 7.24
N LEU A 605 5.36 8.96 6.89
CA LEU A 605 6.49 9.04 7.82
C LEU A 605 6.71 10.47 8.34
N ARG A 606 6.57 11.50 7.49
CA ARG A 606 6.62 12.90 7.92
C ARG A 606 5.51 13.23 8.92
N ALA A 607 4.28 12.77 8.66
CA ALA A 607 3.16 12.97 9.58
C ALA A 607 3.40 12.25 10.92
N ALA A 608 3.90 11.01 10.88
CA ALA A 608 4.26 10.27 12.09
C ALA A 608 5.36 10.97 12.90
N LEU A 609 6.39 11.51 12.22
CA LEU A 609 7.46 12.27 12.87
C LEU A 609 6.95 13.57 13.50
N GLN A 610 6.06 14.30 12.82
CA GLN A 610 5.43 15.50 13.39
C GLN A 610 4.62 15.17 14.64
N SER A 611 3.83 14.09 14.61
CA SER A 611 3.09 13.61 15.79
C SER A 611 4.02 13.22 16.94
N ALA A 612 5.08 12.46 16.67
CA ALA A 612 6.06 12.09 17.68
C ALA A 612 6.78 13.32 18.28
N SER A 613 7.09 14.32 17.45
CA SER A 613 7.69 15.58 17.91
C SER A 613 6.74 16.39 18.78
N ALA A 614 5.45 16.43 18.45
CA ALA A 614 4.42 17.07 19.27
C ALA A 614 4.31 16.40 20.65
N ASN A 615 4.23 15.06 20.68
CA ASN A 615 4.19 14.27 21.92
C ASN A 615 5.46 14.51 22.78
N MET A 616 6.63 14.59 22.15
CA MET A 616 7.88 14.90 22.86
C MET A 616 7.86 16.32 23.46
N SER A 617 7.33 17.30 22.74
CA SER A 617 7.15 18.67 23.25
C SER A 617 6.20 18.72 24.44
N GLU A 618 5.08 18.00 24.38
CA GLU A 618 4.15 17.86 25.52
C GLU A 618 4.83 17.21 26.73
N GLY A 619 5.59 16.13 26.50
CA GLY A 619 6.40 15.48 27.53
C GLY A 619 7.41 16.44 28.17
N MET A 620 8.13 17.24 27.37
CA MET A 620 9.05 18.26 27.89
C MET A 620 8.32 19.32 28.72
N GLN A 621 7.15 19.77 28.28
CA GLN A 621 6.34 20.71 29.06
C GLN A 621 5.87 20.11 30.39
N ALA A 622 5.49 18.83 30.41
CA ALA A 622 5.14 18.12 31.63
C ALA A 622 6.33 18.05 32.61
N VAL A 623 7.51 17.71 32.11
CA VAL A 623 8.76 17.70 32.90
C VAL A 623 9.08 19.10 33.45
N ALA A 624 8.93 20.15 32.64
CA ALA A 624 9.13 21.53 33.08
C ALA A 624 8.12 21.96 34.17
N LYS A 625 6.85 21.52 34.07
CA LYS A 625 5.84 21.76 35.10
C LYS A 625 6.21 21.06 36.42
N LEU A 626 6.65 19.80 36.36
CA LEU A 626 7.10 19.05 37.55
C LEU A 626 8.31 19.72 38.22
N SER A 627 9.30 20.15 37.43
CA SER A 627 10.47 20.88 37.95
C SER A 627 10.08 22.19 38.65
N ASN A 628 9.10 22.92 38.12
CA ASN A 628 8.58 24.13 38.76
C ASN A 628 7.83 23.85 40.06
N ILE A 629 7.10 22.73 40.14
CA ILE A 629 6.43 22.29 41.37
C ILE A 629 7.48 21.96 42.44
N ASP A 630 8.53 21.22 42.10
CA ASP A 630 9.63 20.91 43.02
C ASP A 630 10.32 22.19 43.52
N ALA A 631 10.63 23.13 42.63
CA ALA A 631 11.25 24.40 43.00
C ALA A 631 10.36 25.23 43.96
N ARG A 632 9.04 25.27 43.71
CA ARG A 632 8.08 25.95 44.61
C ARG A 632 7.96 25.23 45.95
N THR A 633 7.98 23.91 45.94
CA THR A 633 7.88 23.08 47.15
C THR A 633 9.09 23.30 48.04
N VAL A 634 10.31 23.24 47.47
CA VAL A 634 11.57 23.55 48.15
C VAL A 634 11.57 24.99 48.68
N SER A 635 11.13 25.97 47.86
CA SER A 635 11.06 27.36 48.32
C SER A 635 10.05 27.58 49.45
N SER A 636 8.93 26.84 49.46
CA SER A 636 7.95 26.90 50.55
C SER A 636 8.52 26.30 51.84
N GLN A 637 9.24 25.19 51.74
CA GLN A 637 9.91 24.57 52.88
C GLN A 637 10.97 25.49 53.46
N VAL A 638 11.81 26.11 52.62
CA VAL A 638 12.81 27.10 53.06
C VAL A 638 12.15 28.30 53.74
N ARG A 639 11.02 28.80 53.24
CA ARG A 639 10.28 29.90 53.87
C ARG A 639 9.71 29.49 55.23
N VAL A 640 9.11 28.30 55.34
CA VAL A 640 8.59 27.76 56.61
C VAL A 640 9.72 27.55 57.63
N TYR A 641 10.88 27.06 57.21
CA TYR A 641 12.06 26.96 58.08
C TYR A 641 12.58 28.34 58.52
N GLY A 642 12.56 29.34 57.62
CA GLY A 642 12.92 30.72 57.96
C GLY A 642 11.93 31.37 58.95
N GLU A 643 10.62 31.15 58.78
CA GLU A 643 9.58 31.64 59.69
C GLU A 643 9.67 30.96 61.07
N SER A 644 9.95 29.66 61.10
CA SER A 644 10.21 28.92 62.35
C SER A 644 11.45 29.45 63.08
N GLN A 645 12.55 29.72 62.37
CA GLN A 645 13.73 30.38 62.96
C GLN A 645 13.42 31.80 63.47
N GLY A 646 12.61 32.56 62.73
CA GLY A 646 12.17 33.90 63.14
C GLY A 646 11.37 33.88 64.45
N GLN A 647 10.42 32.95 64.57
CA GLN A 647 9.63 32.74 65.79
C GLN A 647 10.51 32.28 66.96
N GLN A 648 11.50 31.42 66.70
CA GLN A 648 12.44 30.97 67.72
C GLN A 648 13.32 32.12 68.24
N ASN A 649 13.79 32.99 67.35
CA ASN A 649 14.53 34.20 67.74
C ASN A 649 13.65 35.18 68.53
N GLN A 650 12.36 35.29 68.18
CA GLN A 650 11.41 36.15 68.88
C GLN A 650 11.11 35.62 70.30
N LEU A 651 10.97 34.30 70.46
CA LEU A 651 10.84 33.64 71.76
C LEU A 651 12.11 33.79 72.60
N HIS A 652 13.30 33.68 72.01
CA HIS A 652 14.55 33.97 72.72
C HIS A 652 14.60 35.42 73.21
N PHE A 653 14.20 36.38 72.39
CA PHE A 653 14.16 37.79 72.78
C PHE A 653 13.14 38.05 73.91
N GLN A 654 11.98 37.39 73.86
CA GLN A 654 10.99 37.45 74.94
C GLN A 654 11.50 36.80 76.23
N MET A 655 12.18 35.65 76.14
CA MET A 655 12.79 35.01 77.30
C MET A 655 13.88 35.89 77.93
N ASP A 656 14.69 36.58 77.12
CA ASP A 656 15.71 37.50 77.63
C ASP A 656 15.09 38.76 78.25
N ALA A 657 13.98 39.24 77.71
CA ALA A 657 13.20 40.32 78.32
C ALA A 657 12.61 39.90 79.69
N VAL A 658 12.08 38.68 79.79
CA VAL A 658 11.58 38.11 81.05
C VAL A 658 12.72 37.90 82.04
N ARG A 659 13.89 37.40 81.60
CA ARG A 659 15.08 37.27 82.46
C ARG A 659 15.54 38.62 83.00
N LYS A 660 15.49 39.68 82.19
CA LYS A 660 15.79 41.06 82.61
C LYS A 660 14.74 41.62 83.58
N GLN A 661 13.46 41.29 83.40
CA GLN A 661 12.41 41.65 84.37
C GLN A 661 12.60 40.93 85.70
N ILE A 662 12.93 39.63 85.68
CA ILE A 662 13.21 38.84 86.89
C ILE A 662 14.46 39.36 87.61
N SER A 663 15.52 39.75 86.88
CA SER A 663 16.70 40.34 87.50
C SER A 663 16.41 41.73 88.09
N SER A 664 15.55 42.54 87.44
CA SER A 664 15.11 43.82 87.99
C SER A 664 14.25 43.66 89.26
N LEU A 665 13.41 42.62 89.33
CA LEU A 665 12.61 42.30 90.52
C LEU A 665 13.49 41.81 91.67
N ARG A 666 14.58 41.10 91.38
CA ARG A 666 15.59 40.70 92.38
C ARG A 666 16.39 41.88 92.92
N THR A 667 16.71 42.89 92.11
CA THR A 667 17.42 44.09 92.59
C THR A 667 16.49 45.04 93.36
N THR A 668 15.19 45.09 93.06
CA THR A 668 14.22 45.84 93.89
C THR A 668 13.83 45.17 95.20
N SER A 669 13.93 43.84 95.30
CA SER A 669 13.69 43.10 96.55
C SER A 669 14.86 43.17 97.55
N GLY A 670 16.06 43.57 97.08
CA GLY A 670 17.26 43.74 97.92
C GLY A 670 17.48 45.15 98.50
N ALA A 671 16.57 46.11 98.26
CA ALA A 671 16.77 47.52 98.64
C ALA A 671 15.93 48.01 99.84
N TYR A 672 15.15 47.14 100.49
CA TYR A 672 14.41 47.45 101.72
C TYR A 672 14.81 46.47 102.84
N GLY A 673 15.99 46.69 103.43
CA GLY A 673 16.49 45.84 104.51
C GLY A 673 17.91 46.15 104.98
N ALA A 674 18.29 47.43 105.06
CA ALA A 674 19.53 47.86 105.68
C ALA A 674 19.31 49.16 106.46
N GLN A 675 18.66 49.05 107.63
CA GLN A 675 18.69 50.06 108.69
C GLN A 675 18.52 49.39 110.07
N GLY A 676 19.56 49.50 110.90
CA GLY A 676 19.65 49.09 112.32
C GLY A 676 20.18 47.66 112.51
N GLY A 677 21.35 47.39 113.10
CA GLY A 677 22.25 48.16 113.95
C GLY A 677 22.66 47.25 115.13
N GLY A 678 23.92 46.79 115.15
CA GLY A 678 24.45 45.87 116.17
C GLY A 678 25.53 44.95 115.63
#